data_AF-L8YDF0-F1
#
_entry.id   AF-L8YDF0-F1
#
_cell.length_a   1.000
_cell.length_b   1.000
_cell.length_c   1.000
_cell.angle_alpha   90.00
_cell.angle_beta   90.00
_cell.angle_gamma   90.00
#
_symmetry.space_group_name_H-M   'P 1'
#
loop_
_entity.id
_entity.type
_entity.pdbx_description
1 polymer ?
#
loop_
_entity_poly.entity_id
_entity_poly.type
_entity_poly.pdbx_seq_one_letter_code
_entity_poly.pdbx_strand_id
1 'polypeptide(L)'
;MLLLGLICLEQSKSATLSFPKALNCGQSLVKVRPWNYLNMFSRIVGGSQVEKGSYPWQVSLKQGQKHICGGTIISPQWVITAAHCVAKRNIAATLNITAGEHDLSQTEPGEQTFTTETLIIHPHFSTKKPMDYDIALLKIAGVFQFGQFVGPICLPEPGERFEAGFICTAAGWGRLTEDGEFPQVLQEVNLPILTQEECVAALLTLKRPIRGNTFLCTGFPNGGKDACQGDSGGSLMCRNKKGSWTLAGVTSWGLGCGRGWRNNGKEDDQGSPGIFTDLSKVLPWIHKHIQTGNKALKQASCSEQDGVVIRPEREPHFRESLYYESKHLCVWTLLVPEEMHLLLSFSRLDVESCHHNYLSIYSLEDRLVGKFCGESLASSVLIGSNAIRLKFFSDATDYAAGFNLTYKALKPNYLPDSGCGSLIILFEEGNIQSLHYPEEYNDMASCNWIFQAPKYHLIKSLEIEENGDCSSDYVTVHSDVERRDEIARLCGYAVPSPVLSSSSVMLISFQSDENGTYRGFQATVSFIPKAGGKYSSEGNQQKMGDPSLLLAIAVIGVTVLVLALKNMNSKKKALVTLQDPETKYPLPLIEKEEITHNTRRFRFGLPSPDHVLGLPVGNYVHLLATIDDNLVVRAYTPVTSDDDRGFVDLIIKIYFKNVHPRHPEGGKMTQYLENMKIGDTILFRGPVGRLFYYGPGNLGIRPDKTSKPEKKLATHLGMIAGGTGITPMLQLIRHITRNPSDKTRISLIFANQTEEDILVRKELEEIAQTHQDQFDLWYTLDRPPTGWKYSSGFVTADMIKEHLPPPRKSTLILVCGPPPLIQTAAHPNLEKLGYTKDMIFTY
;
A
#
# COMPACT_ATOMS: atom_id res chain seq x y z
N MET A 1 -36.69 63.78 -39.96
CA MET A 1 -35.91 62.53 -39.73
C MET A 1 -35.09 62.73 -38.46
N LEU A 2 -35.62 62.22 -37.34
CA LEU A 2 -35.02 61.17 -36.45
C LEU A 2 -33.85 61.71 -35.59
N LEU A 3 -34.06 62.25 -34.37
CA LEU A 3 -34.28 61.61 -33.04
C LEU A 3 -33.26 60.49 -32.73
N LEU A 4 -32.57 60.34 -31.60
CA LEU A 4 -32.51 60.87 -30.21
C LEU A 4 -31.10 60.44 -29.69
N GLY A 5 -30.31 61.24 -28.97
CA GLY A 5 -30.39 61.40 -27.50
C GLY A 5 -29.77 60.22 -26.74
N LEU A 6 -28.57 60.38 -26.15
CA LEU A 6 -28.11 59.55 -25.03
C LEU A 6 -27.12 60.31 -24.13
N ILE A 7 -27.58 60.51 -22.90
CA ILE A 7 -26.98 61.21 -21.77
C ILE A 7 -26.19 60.18 -20.94
N CYS A 8 -25.01 60.58 -20.46
CA CYS A 8 -24.26 59.86 -19.42
C CYS A 8 -25.05 59.82 -18.10
N LEU A 9 -25.14 58.64 -17.48
CA LEU A 9 -25.11 58.47 -16.02
C LEU A 9 -24.74 57.02 -15.66
N GLU A 10 -24.08 56.91 -14.52
CA GLU A 10 -23.30 55.81 -13.95
C GLU A 10 -24.01 54.46 -13.81
N GLN A 11 -23.24 53.36 -13.93
CA GLN A 11 -23.29 52.30 -12.93
C GLN A 11 -22.01 51.45 -12.93
N SER A 12 -21.29 51.56 -11.82
CA SER A 12 -20.25 50.64 -11.38
C SER A 12 -20.80 49.21 -11.23
N LYS A 13 -20.26 48.25 -11.98
CA LYS A 13 -20.18 46.85 -11.53
C LYS A 13 -18.79 46.32 -11.85
N SER A 14 -17.99 46.21 -10.80
CA SER A 14 -16.78 45.40 -10.76
C SER A 14 -17.17 43.95 -11.07
N ALA A 15 -17.01 43.53 -12.32
CA ALA A 15 -16.91 42.11 -12.63
C ALA A 15 -15.49 41.68 -12.27
N THR A 16 -15.32 41.20 -11.04
CA THR A 16 -14.15 40.41 -10.65
C THR A 16 -14.13 39.17 -11.54
N LEU A 17 -13.40 39.24 -12.66
CA LEU A 17 -13.05 38.06 -13.43
C LEU A 17 -12.12 37.25 -12.53
N SER A 18 -12.68 36.28 -11.82
CA SER A 18 -11.90 35.35 -11.03
C SER A 18 -10.98 34.59 -11.97
N PHE A 19 -9.67 34.88 -11.90
CA PHE A 19 -8.65 34.02 -12.49
C PHE A 19 -8.87 32.59 -11.98
N PRO A 20 -8.90 31.56 -12.86
CA PRO A 20 -8.97 30.18 -12.40
C PRO A 20 -7.78 29.91 -11.47
N LYS A 21 -8.06 29.39 -10.27
CA LYS A 21 -7.03 28.83 -9.39
C LYS A 21 -6.15 27.88 -10.21
N ALA A 22 -4.83 27.95 -10.03
CA ALA A 22 -3.88 27.06 -10.67
C ALA A 22 -4.35 25.60 -10.56
N LEU A 23 -4.49 24.91 -11.70
CA LEU A 23 -4.97 23.54 -11.73
C LEU A 23 -3.93 22.65 -11.02
N ASN A 24 -4.36 21.91 -10.00
CA ASN A 24 -3.52 20.91 -9.35
C ASN A 24 -3.17 19.80 -10.37
N CYS A 25 -1.98 19.22 -10.25
CA CYS A 25 -1.55 18.14 -11.16
C CYS A 25 -2.51 16.94 -11.13
N GLY A 26 -2.55 16.17 -12.21
CA GLY A 26 -3.28 14.90 -12.26
C GLY A 26 -4.81 15.02 -12.19
N GLN A 27 -5.35 16.23 -12.40
CA GLN A 27 -6.78 16.51 -12.44
C GLN A 27 -7.26 16.70 -13.88
N SER A 28 -8.35 16.02 -14.25
CA SER A 28 -9.10 16.31 -15.48
C SER A 28 -10.40 17.00 -15.11
N LEU A 29 -10.70 18.12 -15.78
CA LEU A 29 -11.97 18.86 -15.62
C LEU A 29 -13.13 18.17 -16.33
N VAL A 30 -12.83 17.29 -17.29
CA VAL A 30 -13.80 16.32 -17.78
C VAL A 30 -13.93 15.28 -16.67
N LYS A 31 -15.10 15.25 -16.01
CA LYS A 31 -15.46 14.10 -15.19
C LYS A 31 -15.47 12.91 -16.13
N VAL A 32 -14.36 12.19 -16.20
CA VAL A 32 -14.32 10.85 -16.78
C VAL A 32 -15.51 10.13 -16.15
N ARG A 33 -16.45 9.67 -16.98
CA ARG A 33 -17.59 8.89 -16.50
C ARG A 33 -17.07 7.90 -15.46
N PRO A 34 -17.65 7.81 -14.25
CA PRO A 34 -17.22 6.80 -13.29
C PRO A 34 -17.30 5.45 -13.99
N TRP A 35 -16.13 4.81 -14.16
CA TRP A 35 -15.88 3.52 -14.77
C TRP A 35 -17.08 2.87 -15.48
N ASN A 36 -17.19 3.06 -16.80
CA ASN A 36 -17.85 2.07 -17.63
C ASN A 36 -16.88 0.89 -17.80
N TYR A 37 -17.01 -0.19 -17.01
CA TYR A 37 -16.34 -1.49 -17.27
C TYR A 37 -16.78 -2.15 -18.60
N LEU A 38 -17.44 -1.39 -19.48
CA LEU A 38 -18.06 -1.81 -20.74
C LEU A 38 -17.39 -1.22 -21.98
N ASN A 39 -16.31 -0.45 -21.85
CA ASN A 39 -15.44 -0.05 -22.98
C ASN A 39 -14.19 -0.93 -23.04
N MET A 40 -14.41 -2.12 -23.60
CA MET A 40 -13.44 -2.97 -24.31
C MET A 40 -14.24 -3.28 -25.57
N PHE A 41 -14.13 -2.57 -26.69
CA PHE A 41 -12.96 -2.31 -27.51
C PHE A 41 -13.30 -1.18 -28.50
N SER A 42 -12.38 -0.26 -28.77
CA SER A 42 -11.88 -0.04 -30.12
C SER A 42 -10.59 0.81 -30.14
N ARG A 43 -9.49 0.10 -30.42
CA ARG A 43 -8.36 0.49 -31.26
C ARG A 43 -7.48 1.64 -30.74
N ILE A 44 -6.61 1.39 -29.73
CA ILE A 44 -5.17 0.92 -29.80
C ILE A 44 -5.20 -0.63 -29.70
N VAL A 45 -4.14 -1.45 -29.80
CA VAL A 45 -4.31 -2.93 -29.68
C VAL A 45 -5.11 -3.23 -28.39
N GLY A 46 -6.38 -3.63 -28.54
CA GLY A 46 -7.41 -3.74 -27.48
C GLY A 46 -7.76 -2.51 -26.60
N GLY A 47 -7.50 -1.27 -27.05
CA GLY A 47 -7.86 0.02 -26.42
C GLY A 47 -9.24 0.59 -26.79
N SER A 48 -9.56 1.85 -26.43
CA SER A 48 -10.79 2.61 -26.79
C SER A 48 -10.53 4.09 -27.09
N GLN A 49 -11.41 4.74 -27.85
CA GLN A 49 -11.32 6.19 -28.11
C GLN A 49 -11.51 6.99 -26.83
N VAL A 50 -10.67 8.00 -26.65
CA VAL A 50 -10.70 8.91 -25.48
C VAL A 50 -11.78 9.97 -25.67
N GLU A 51 -12.43 10.43 -24.60
CA GLU A 51 -13.27 11.63 -24.66
C GLU A 51 -12.37 12.88 -24.57
N LYS A 52 -12.57 13.85 -25.47
CA LYS A 52 -11.77 15.08 -25.53
C LYS A 52 -11.62 15.74 -24.16
N GLY A 53 -10.39 15.99 -23.72
CA GLY A 53 -10.07 16.60 -22.42
C GLY A 53 -9.92 15.61 -21.25
N SER A 54 -10.10 14.31 -21.46
CA SER A 54 -9.86 13.30 -20.40
C SER A 54 -8.39 13.26 -19.95
N TYR A 55 -7.45 13.46 -20.87
CA TYR A 55 -6.00 13.41 -20.62
C TYR A 55 -5.32 14.71 -21.06
N PRO A 56 -5.51 15.82 -20.31
CA PRO A 56 -5.01 17.14 -20.69
C PRO A 56 -3.48 17.28 -20.66
N TRP A 57 -2.76 16.28 -20.14
CA TRP A 57 -1.30 16.19 -20.14
C TRP A 57 -0.73 15.48 -21.37
N GLN A 58 -1.57 14.88 -22.22
CA GLN A 58 -1.09 14.18 -23.42
C GLN A 58 -0.56 15.18 -24.45
N VAL A 59 0.61 14.88 -25.02
CA VAL A 59 1.28 15.71 -26.03
C VAL A 59 1.53 14.91 -27.30
N SER A 60 1.32 15.54 -28.45
CA SER A 60 1.68 15.03 -29.76
C SER A 60 3.01 15.65 -30.18
N LEU A 61 4.04 14.82 -30.36
CA LEU A 61 5.30 15.22 -30.96
C LEU A 61 5.20 15.04 -32.48
N LYS A 62 5.34 16.14 -33.22
CA LYS A 62 5.13 16.19 -34.67
C LYS A 62 6.39 16.62 -35.41
N GLN A 63 6.63 16.00 -36.55
CA GLN A 63 7.56 16.50 -37.56
C GLN A 63 6.75 17.12 -38.71
N GLY A 64 6.82 18.44 -38.85
CA GLY A 64 5.83 19.17 -39.65
C GLY A 64 4.44 19.06 -39.03
N GLN A 65 3.49 18.44 -39.74
CA GLN A 65 2.14 18.14 -39.25
C GLN A 65 1.94 16.65 -38.89
N LYS A 66 2.94 15.80 -39.15
CA LYS A 66 2.81 14.36 -38.95
C LYS A 66 3.21 13.97 -37.53
N HIS A 67 2.31 13.31 -36.81
CA HIS A 67 2.59 12.70 -35.52
C HIS A 67 3.69 11.62 -35.65
N ILE A 68 4.66 11.66 -34.74
CA ILE A 68 5.75 10.67 -34.69
C ILE A 68 5.84 9.93 -33.35
N CYS A 69 5.55 10.61 -32.24
CA CYS A 69 5.64 10.09 -30.88
C CYS A 69 4.70 10.86 -29.95
N GLY A 70 4.39 10.28 -28.80
CA GLY A 70 3.73 10.95 -27.69
C GLY A 70 4.71 11.71 -26.79
N GLY A 71 4.14 12.50 -25.88
CA GLY A 71 4.83 13.15 -24.77
C GLY A 71 3.87 13.41 -23.62
N THR A 72 4.37 13.88 -22.49
CA THR A 72 3.56 14.15 -21.29
C THR A 72 3.95 15.44 -20.59
N ILE A 73 2.98 16.33 -20.35
CA ILE A 73 3.18 17.58 -19.61
C ILE A 73 3.32 17.28 -18.12
N ILE A 74 4.42 17.73 -17.52
CA ILE A 74 4.69 17.57 -16.09
C ILE A 74 4.83 18.92 -15.35
N SER A 75 5.00 20.01 -16.09
CA SER A 75 5.01 21.37 -15.55
C SER A 75 4.69 22.37 -16.66
N PRO A 76 4.53 23.68 -16.35
CA PRO A 76 4.17 24.68 -17.35
C PRO A 76 5.14 24.80 -18.54
N GLN A 77 6.39 24.33 -18.42
CA GLN A 77 7.39 24.42 -19.49
C GLN A 77 8.05 23.08 -19.85
N TRP A 78 7.73 22.01 -19.15
CA TRP A 78 8.46 20.74 -19.30
C TRP A 78 7.54 19.61 -19.74
N VAL A 79 8.02 18.88 -20.76
CA VAL A 79 7.41 17.68 -21.32
C VAL A 79 8.40 16.52 -21.18
N ILE A 80 7.91 15.35 -20.73
CA ILE A 80 8.64 14.08 -20.76
C ILE A 80 8.31 13.35 -22.07
N THR A 81 9.30 12.70 -22.68
CA THR A 81 9.12 11.78 -23.80
C THR A 81 10.16 10.65 -23.76
N ALA A 82 10.04 9.66 -24.64
CA ALA A 82 11.06 8.65 -24.86
C ALA A 82 12.28 9.27 -25.57
N ALA A 83 13.48 8.87 -25.16
CA ALA A 83 14.72 9.38 -25.75
C ALA A 83 14.88 8.97 -27.21
N HIS A 84 14.48 7.76 -27.59
CA HIS A 84 14.61 7.28 -28.96
C HIS A 84 13.78 8.10 -29.97
N CYS A 85 12.72 8.77 -29.53
CA CYS A 85 11.91 9.68 -30.35
C CYS A 85 12.68 10.94 -30.77
N VAL A 86 13.68 11.35 -29.97
CA VAL A 86 14.39 12.64 -30.12
C VAL A 86 15.90 12.49 -30.28
N ALA A 87 16.44 11.28 -30.16
CA ALA A 87 17.88 11.01 -30.23
C ALA A 87 18.53 11.22 -31.61
N LYS A 88 17.74 11.28 -32.69
CA LYS A 88 18.28 11.55 -34.03
C LYS A 88 18.51 13.06 -34.21
N ARG A 89 19.76 13.44 -34.52
CA ARG A 89 20.28 14.84 -34.55
C ARG A 89 19.48 15.87 -35.37
N ASN A 90 18.66 15.45 -36.35
CA ASN A 90 17.89 16.38 -37.20
C ASN A 90 16.46 16.65 -36.71
N ILE A 91 16.02 16.00 -35.64
CA ILE A 91 14.62 16.07 -35.18
C ILE A 91 14.39 17.27 -34.26
N ALA A 92 15.32 17.59 -33.35
CA ALA A 92 15.12 18.61 -32.32
C ALA A 92 14.80 20.02 -32.86
N ALA A 93 15.36 20.40 -34.02
CA ALA A 93 15.14 21.72 -34.63
C ALA A 93 13.83 21.82 -35.44
N THR A 94 13.18 20.70 -35.75
CA THR A 94 11.94 20.64 -36.57
C THR A 94 10.76 20.04 -35.81
N LEU A 95 10.93 19.83 -34.50
CA LEU A 95 9.95 19.18 -33.65
C LEU A 95 8.92 20.19 -33.13
N ASN A 96 7.66 19.96 -33.50
CA ASN A 96 6.51 20.65 -32.95
C ASN A 96 5.95 19.85 -31.77
N ILE A 97 5.77 20.51 -30.63
CA ILE A 97 5.21 19.95 -29.39
C ILE A 97 3.80 20.51 -29.25
N THR A 98 2.78 19.72 -29.58
CA THR A 98 1.38 20.16 -29.54
C THR A 98 0.64 19.53 -28.35
N ALA A 99 0.08 20.39 -27.49
CA ALA A 99 -0.80 19.99 -26.38
C ALA A 99 -2.25 20.40 -26.66
N GLY A 100 -3.22 19.74 -26.03
CA GLY A 100 -4.65 20.04 -26.17
C GLY A 100 -5.32 19.47 -27.43
N GLU A 101 -4.55 18.76 -28.24
CA GLU A 101 -5.01 18.06 -29.44
C GLU A 101 -5.66 16.73 -29.07
N HIS A 102 -6.76 16.39 -29.75
CA HIS A 102 -7.51 15.17 -29.57
C HIS A 102 -7.73 14.41 -30.90
N ASP A 103 -8.00 15.13 -32.00
CA ASP A 103 -8.12 14.58 -33.36
C ASP A 103 -7.06 15.17 -34.30
N LEU A 104 -6.11 14.34 -34.74
CA LEU A 104 -4.98 14.72 -35.60
C LEU A 104 -5.39 15.19 -37.01
N SER A 105 -6.64 14.94 -37.43
CA SER A 105 -7.12 15.28 -38.77
C SER A 105 -7.53 16.76 -38.92
N GLN A 106 -7.65 17.48 -37.81
CA GLN A 106 -8.12 18.87 -37.78
C GLN A 106 -7.39 19.67 -36.70
N THR A 107 -7.27 20.99 -36.89
CA THR A 107 -6.77 21.87 -35.82
C THR A 107 -7.91 22.26 -34.90
N GLU A 108 -7.83 21.83 -33.65
CA GLU A 108 -8.88 22.02 -32.65
C GLU A 108 -8.70 23.30 -31.82
N PRO A 109 -9.81 23.95 -31.41
CA PRO A 109 -9.77 25.06 -30.46
C PRO A 109 -9.17 24.59 -29.12
N GLY A 110 -8.10 25.25 -28.69
CA GLY A 110 -7.38 24.93 -27.45
C GLY A 110 -6.04 24.23 -27.64
N GLU A 111 -5.68 23.88 -28.89
CA GLU A 111 -4.34 23.40 -29.22
C GLU A 111 -3.27 24.46 -28.94
N GLN A 112 -2.18 24.04 -28.32
CA GLN A 112 -1.02 24.86 -28.03
C GLN A 112 0.23 24.18 -28.58
N THR A 113 0.81 24.75 -29.64
CA THR A 113 2.02 24.23 -30.28
C THR A 113 3.23 25.08 -29.94
N PHE A 114 4.30 24.44 -29.47
CA PHE A 114 5.57 25.06 -29.16
C PHE A 114 6.74 24.34 -29.84
N THR A 115 7.85 25.06 -30.00
CA THR A 115 9.13 24.46 -30.38
C THR A 115 9.95 24.09 -29.14
N THR A 116 10.98 23.27 -29.31
CA THR A 116 11.87 22.86 -28.22
C THR A 116 12.95 23.92 -27.97
N GLU A 117 13.03 24.47 -26.76
CA GLU A 117 14.12 25.37 -26.30
C GLU A 117 15.33 24.56 -25.82
N THR A 118 15.09 23.49 -25.06
CA THR A 118 16.14 22.63 -24.51
C THR A 118 15.72 21.17 -24.59
N LEU A 119 16.58 20.32 -25.13
CA LEU A 119 16.42 18.88 -25.17
C LEU A 119 17.49 18.24 -24.29
N ILE A 120 17.06 17.45 -23.31
CA ILE A 120 17.95 16.73 -22.39
C ILE A 120 17.63 15.24 -22.51
N ILE A 121 18.56 14.48 -23.08
CA ILE A 121 18.47 13.02 -23.15
C ILE A 121 19.19 12.44 -21.93
N HIS A 122 18.63 11.39 -21.33
CA HIS A 122 19.29 10.73 -20.21
C HIS A 122 20.70 10.24 -20.60
N PRO A 123 21.75 10.49 -19.80
CA PRO A 123 23.14 10.20 -20.21
C PRO A 123 23.43 8.71 -20.39
N HIS A 124 22.67 7.85 -19.70
CA HIS A 124 22.77 6.39 -19.83
C HIS A 124 21.90 5.80 -20.95
N PHE A 125 21.16 6.63 -21.69
CA PHE A 125 20.36 6.16 -22.82
C PHE A 125 21.25 5.65 -23.96
N SER A 126 20.86 4.52 -24.55
CA SER A 126 21.49 3.93 -25.72
C SER A 126 20.45 3.60 -26.79
N THR A 127 20.78 3.90 -28.05
CA THR A 127 19.94 3.52 -29.21
C THR A 127 20.03 2.03 -29.56
N LYS A 128 20.95 1.27 -28.94
CA LYS A 128 21.05 -0.18 -29.09
C LYS A 128 20.03 -0.86 -28.18
N LYS A 129 19.29 -1.85 -28.68
CA LYS A 129 18.38 -2.66 -27.86
C LYS A 129 19.18 -3.52 -26.85
N PRO A 130 18.75 -3.65 -25.57
CA PRO A 130 17.65 -2.94 -24.92
C PRO A 130 17.87 -1.43 -24.79
N MET A 131 16.83 -0.65 -25.08
CA MET A 131 16.82 0.80 -24.86
C MET A 131 16.58 1.08 -23.37
N ASP A 132 17.59 0.82 -22.53
CA ASP A 132 17.58 1.18 -21.10
C ASP A 132 17.69 2.71 -20.94
N TYR A 133 17.10 3.26 -19.87
CA TYR A 133 17.02 4.71 -19.65
C TYR A 133 16.42 5.50 -20.83
N ASP A 134 15.43 4.95 -21.52
CA ASP A 134 14.76 5.58 -22.67
C ASP A 134 13.82 6.71 -22.25
N ILE A 135 14.41 7.83 -21.84
CA ILE A 135 13.70 9.02 -21.38
C ILE A 135 14.46 10.30 -21.76
N ALA A 136 13.71 11.32 -22.16
CA ALA A 136 14.19 12.65 -22.43
C ALA A 136 13.24 13.73 -21.87
N LEU A 137 13.80 14.88 -21.54
CA LEU A 137 13.08 16.08 -21.14
C LEU A 137 13.15 17.12 -22.24
N LEU A 138 12.00 17.69 -22.57
CA LEU A 138 11.85 18.80 -23.48
C LEU A 138 11.41 20.03 -22.69
N LYS A 139 12.23 21.08 -22.69
CA LYS A 139 11.81 22.41 -22.27
C LYS A 139 11.27 23.13 -23.50
N ILE A 140 10.02 23.57 -23.45
CA ILE A 140 9.38 24.28 -24.56
C ILE A 140 9.83 25.75 -24.60
N ALA A 141 9.86 26.34 -25.80
CA ALA A 141 10.07 27.77 -26.00
C ALA A 141 8.76 28.55 -25.73
N GLY A 142 8.37 28.62 -24.46
CA GLY A 142 7.11 29.23 -24.03
C GLY A 142 6.62 28.69 -22.70
N VAL A 143 5.32 28.85 -22.43
CA VAL A 143 4.65 28.33 -21.22
C VAL A 143 3.25 27.85 -21.62
N PHE A 144 2.90 26.62 -21.26
CA PHE A 144 1.55 26.10 -21.42
C PHE A 144 0.56 26.90 -20.58
N GLN A 145 -0.54 27.31 -21.20
CA GLN A 145 -1.68 27.90 -20.50
C GLN A 145 -2.60 26.76 -20.05
N PHE A 146 -2.60 26.49 -18.75
CA PHE A 146 -3.44 25.42 -18.20
C PHE A 146 -4.92 25.79 -18.20
N GLY A 147 -5.75 24.82 -18.54
CA GLY A 147 -7.19 24.97 -18.66
C GLY A 147 -7.88 23.61 -18.75
N GLN A 148 -8.99 23.55 -19.46
CA GLN A 148 -9.78 22.32 -19.58
C GLN A 148 -9.09 21.22 -20.39
N PHE A 149 -8.33 21.59 -21.43
CA PHE A 149 -7.74 20.65 -22.38
C PHE A 149 -6.21 20.52 -22.26
N VAL A 150 -5.57 21.38 -21.46
CA VAL A 150 -4.11 21.40 -21.26
C VAL A 150 -3.82 21.50 -19.77
N GLY A 151 -3.04 20.57 -19.21
CA GLY A 151 -2.74 20.52 -17.78
C GLY A 151 -1.64 19.51 -17.45
N PRO A 152 -1.00 19.59 -16.28
CA PRO A 152 0.10 18.70 -15.93
C PRO A 152 -0.40 17.41 -15.25
N ILE A 153 0.28 16.28 -15.50
CA ILE A 153 0.13 15.07 -14.68
C ILE A 153 0.99 15.17 -13.42
N CYS A 154 0.62 14.47 -12.34
CA CYS A 154 1.50 14.38 -11.17
C CYS A 154 2.70 13.47 -11.44
N LEU A 155 3.86 13.84 -10.90
CA LEU A 155 4.99 12.93 -10.75
C LEU A 155 4.81 12.12 -9.45
N PRO A 156 5.31 10.87 -9.38
CA PRO A 156 5.24 10.06 -8.16
C PRO A 156 5.90 10.75 -6.96
N GLU A 157 5.29 10.63 -5.78
CA GLU A 157 5.93 11.05 -4.53
C GLU A 157 7.09 10.09 -4.16
N PRO A 158 8.14 10.53 -3.44
CA PRO A 158 9.22 9.64 -3.02
C PRO A 158 8.69 8.45 -2.21
N GLY A 159 8.98 7.22 -2.68
CA GLY A 159 8.47 5.98 -2.06
C GLY A 159 7.09 5.55 -2.54
N GLU A 160 6.39 6.37 -3.34
CA GLU A 160 5.18 5.96 -4.03
C GLU A 160 5.51 4.92 -5.11
N ARG A 161 4.87 3.75 -5.02
CA ARG A 161 5.05 2.64 -5.96
C ARG A 161 3.69 2.14 -6.44
N PHE A 162 3.65 1.71 -7.69
CA PHE A 162 2.48 1.05 -8.27
C PHE A 162 2.74 -0.45 -8.27
N GLU A 163 1.99 -1.19 -7.46
CA GLU A 163 2.22 -2.62 -7.23
C GLU A 163 1.83 -3.47 -8.44
N ALA A 164 2.41 -4.67 -8.56
CA ALA A 164 2.03 -5.60 -9.61
C ALA A 164 0.52 -5.95 -9.54
N GLY A 165 -0.12 -6.02 -10.71
CA GLY A 165 -1.57 -6.15 -10.84
C GLY A 165 -2.34 -4.84 -10.82
N PHE A 166 -1.72 -3.68 -10.50
CA PHE A 166 -2.36 -2.39 -10.73
C PHE A 166 -2.63 -2.19 -12.22
N ILE A 167 -3.86 -1.79 -12.54
CA ILE A 167 -4.25 -1.45 -13.92
C ILE A 167 -3.97 0.03 -14.13
N CYS A 168 -3.07 0.30 -15.06
CA CYS A 168 -2.71 1.65 -15.47
C CYS A 168 -3.10 1.88 -16.93
N THR A 169 -3.29 3.14 -17.30
CA THR A 169 -3.77 3.51 -18.63
C THR A 169 -2.61 4.06 -19.44
N ALA A 170 -2.37 3.52 -20.62
CA ALA A 170 -1.52 4.16 -21.63
C ALA A 170 -2.42 4.90 -22.62
N ALA A 171 -1.99 6.07 -23.09
CA ALA A 171 -2.74 6.85 -24.07
C ALA A 171 -1.84 7.42 -25.16
N GLY A 172 -2.37 7.50 -26.38
CA GLY A 172 -1.63 7.99 -27.53
C GLY A 172 -2.35 7.80 -28.86
N TRP A 173 -1.63 8.10 -29.94
CA TRP A 173 -2.09 7.95 -31.32
C TRP A 173 -1.28 6.88 -32.08
N GLY A 174 -0.75 5.90 -31.35
CA GLY A 174 -0.05 4.77 -31.93
C GLY A 174 -0.99 3.81 -32.66
N ARG A 175 -0.39 2.91 -33.45
CA ARG A 175 -1.14 2.00 -34.32
C ARG A 175 -2.07 1.07 -33.53
N LEU A 176 -3.15 0.69 -34.20
CA LEU A 176 -4.26 -0.07 -33.61
C LEU A 176 -4.06 -1.58 -33.69
N THR A 177 -3.20 -1.97 -34.60
CA THR A 177 -2.66 -3.31 -34.86
C THR A 177 -1.21 -3.12 -35.31
N GLU A 178 -0.37 -4.14 -35.16
CA GLU A 178 1.07 -4.01 -35.43
C GLU A 178 1.40 -3.46 -36.83
N ASP A 179 0.66 -3.90 -37.85
CA ASP A 179 0.76 -3.43 -39.23
C ASP A 179 -0.37 -2.49 -39.65
N GLY A 180 -1.13 -1.95 -38.68
CA GLY A 180 -2.29 -1.10 -38.93
C GLY A 180 -1.96 0.37 -39.19
N GLU A 181 -2.99 1.14 -39.52
CA GLU A 181 -2.90 2.60 -39.67
C GLU A 181 -2.90 3.32 -38.31
N PHE A 182 -2.41 4.57 -38.32
CA PHE A 182 -2.46 5.46 -37.16
C PHE A 182 -3.89 6.00 -36.98
N PRO A 183 -4.48 5.92 -35.77
CA PRO A 183 -5.75 6.54 -35.48
C PRO A 183 -5.63 8.06 -35.58
N GLN A 184 -6.69 8.72 -36.06
CA GLN A 184 -6.76 10.18 -36.02
C GLN A 184 -7.13 10.67 -34.62
N VAL A 185 -8.02 9.96 -33.93
CA VAL A 185 -8.50 10.32 -32.59
C VAL A 185 -7.62 9.67 -31.51
N LEU A 186 -7.38 10.38 -30.41
CA LEU A 186 -6.64 9.89 -29.24
C LEU A 186 -7.27 8.62 -28.67
N GLN A 187 -6.43 7.66 -28.32
CA GLN A 187 -6.83 6.34 -27.81
C GLN A 187 -6.25 6.08 -26.43
N GLU A 188 -6.88 5.16 -25.69
CA GLU A 188 -6.43 4.68 -24.39
C GLU A 188 -6.43 3.15 -24.33
N VAL A 189 -5.51 2.56 -23.56
CA VAL A 189 -5.49 1.12 -23.28
C VAL A 189 -5.13 0.88 -21.82
N ASN A 190 -5.85 -0.04 -21.18
CA ASN A 190 -5.64 -0.41 -19.79
C ASN A 190 -4.75 -1.66 -19.71
N LEU A 191 -3.61 -1.52 -19.02
CA LEU A 191 -2.55 -2.51 -18.93
C LEU A 191 -2.20 -2.78 -17.46
N PRO A 192 -2.15 -4.06 -17.03
CA PRO A 192 -1.71 -4.40 -15.68
C PRO A 192 -0.18 -4.31 -15.59
N ILE A 193 0.34 -3.82 -14.47
CA ILE A 193 1.77 -3.87 -14.14
C ILE A 193 2.16 -5.31 -13.79
N LEU A 194 3.28 -5.79 -14.33
CA LEU A 194 3.86 -7.10 -14.00
C LEU A 194 4.81 -6.99 -12.81
N THR A 195 5.06 -8.10 -12.11
CA THR A 195 6.18 -8.15 -11.16
C THR A 195 7.53 -8.09 -11.88
N GLN A 196 8.60 -7.74 -11.16
CA GLN A 196 9.96 -7.77 -11.71
C GLN A 196 10.33 -9.18 -12.18
N GLU A 197 9.93 -10.21 -11.45
CA GLU A 197 10.19 -11.60 -11.78
C GLU A 197 9.44 -12.02 -13.05
N GLU A 198 8.16 -11.64 -13.18
CA GLU A 198 7.36 -11.90 -14.38
C GLU A 198 7.90 -11.16 -15.60
N CYS A 199 8.31 -9.91 -15.42
CA CYS A 199 8.93 -9.08 -16.45
C CYS A 199 10.23 -9.72 -16.97
N VAL A 200 11.14 -10.10 -16.05
CA VAL A 200 12.39 -10.77 -16.39
C VAL A 200 12.11 -12.12 -17.05
N ALA A 201 11.22 -12.94 -16.48
CA ALA A 201 10.88 -14.24 -17.03
C ALA A 201 10.34 -14.12 -18.47
N ALA A 202 9.47 -13.14 -18.72
CA ALA A 202 8.95 -12.86 -20.05
C ALA A 202 10.06 -12.48 -21.04
N LEU A 203 10.95 -11.57 -20.66
CA LEU A 203 12.07 -11.12 -21.52
C LEU A 203 13.13 -12.21 -21.76
N LEU A 204 13.25 -13.19 -20.85
CA LEU A 204 14.12 -14.35 -21.03
C LEU A 204 13.58 -15.34 -22.08
N THR A 205 12.29 -15.30 -22.41
CA THR A 205 11.71 -16.17 -23.46
C THR A 205 12.07 -15.73 -24.88
N LEU A 206 12.61 -14.52 -25.05
CA LEU A 206 13.00 -13.98 -26.35
C LEU A 206 14.23 -14.73 -26.90
N LYS A 207 14.32 -14.89 -28.23
CA LYS A 207 15.46 -15.49 -28.95
C LYS A 207 16.80 -14.86 -28.52
N ARG A 208 16.78 -13.58 -28.19
CA ARG A 208 17.89 -12.86 -27.55
C ARG A 208 17.39 -12.33 -26.22
N PRO A 209 17.76 -12.96 -25.09
CA PRO A 209 17.36 -12.51 -23.77
C PRO A 209 17.77 -11.06 -23.51
N ILE A 210 16.85 -10.30 -22.94
CA ILE A 210 17.03 -8.87 -22.68
C ILE A 210 16.92 -8.59 -21.19
N ARG A 211 17.79 -7.73 -20.66
CA ARG A 211 17.68 -7.17 -19.30
C ARG A 211 17.85 -5.65 -19.36
N GLY A 212 17.05 -4.93 -18.58
CA GLY A 212 17.15 -3.49 -18.41
C GLY A 212 16.92 -3.14 -16.94
N ASN A 213 17.49 -2.03 -16.50
CA ASN A 213 17.44 -1.59 -15.10
C ASN A 213 16.28 -0.63 -14.84
N THR A 214 15.75 0.00 -15.89
CA THR A 214 14.64 0.96 -15.80
C THR A 214 13.36 0.46 -16.46
N PHE A 215 13.17 -0.85 -16.55
CA PHE A 215 12.00 -1.43 -17.23
C PHE A 215 10.82 -1.60 -16.28
N LEU A 216 9.71 -0.98 -16.63
CA LEU A 216 8.38 -1.27 -16.11
C LEU A 216 7.61 -2.05 -17.17
N CYS A 217 7.40 -3.35 -16.94
CA CYS A 217 6.63 -4.19 -17.84
C CYS A 217 5.14 -4.06 -17.55
N THR A 218 4.34 -3.91 -18.61
CA THR A 218 2.87 -4.01 -18.52
C THR A 218 2.31 -4.89 -19.63
N GLY A 219 1.12 -5.42 -19.41
CA GLY A 219 0.37 -6.18 -20.43
C GLY A 219 -0.03 -7.58 -19.98
N PHE A 220 -0.62 -8.33 -20.90
CA PHE A 220 -1.16 -9.66 -20.61
C PHE A 220 -0.28 -10.75 -21.24
N PRO A 221 0.04 -11.86 -20.55
CA PRO A 221 0.88 -12.93 -21.10
C PRO A 221 0.43 -13.49 -22.45
N ASN A 222 -0.87 -13.42 -22.73
CA ASN A 222 -1.48 -13.89 -23.98
C ASN A 222 -1.54 -12.79 -25.06
N GLY A 223 -1.05 -11.59 -24.76
CA GLY A 223 -1.14 -10.42 -25.64
C GLY A 223 -2.55 -9.83 -25.69
N GLY A 224 -2.91 -9.28 -26.83
CA GLY A 224 -4.21 -8.69 -27.14
C GLY A 224 -4.38 -7.24 -26.70
N LYS A 225 -3.52 -6.73 -25.80
CA LYS A 225 -3.49 -5.32 -25.41
C LYS A 225 -2.08 -4.82 -25.19
N ASP A 226 -1.74 -3.71 -25.82
CA ASP A 226 -0.45 -3.05 -25.64
C ASP A 226 -0.45 -1.63 -26.23
N ALA A 227 0.52 -0.82 -25.82
CA ALA A 227 0.92 0.36 -26.59
C ALA A 227 1.62 -0.10 -27.89
N CYS A 228 1.56 0.71 -28.94
CA CYS A 228 2.15 0.36 -30.24
C CYS A 228 2.94 1.50 -30.87
N GLN A 229 3.44 1.28 -32.08
CA GLN A 229 4.23 2.25 -32.83
C GLN A 229 3.47 3.58 -32.94
N GLY A 230 4.09 4.66 -32.46
CA GLY A 230 3.50 6.00 -32.34
C GLY A 230 3.11 6.39 -30.91
N ASP A 231 2.88 5.43 -30.01
CA ASP A 231 2.63 5.72 -28.59
C ASP A 231 3.90 6.01 -27.79
N SER A 232 5.07 5.72 -28.36
CA SER A 232 6.38 5.96 -27.76
C SER A 232 6.50 7.38 -27.23
N GLY A 233 6.95 7.53 -25.98
CA GLY A 233 7.02 8.79 -25.27
C GLY A 233 5.73 9.24 -24.58
N GLY A 234 4.60 8.59 -24.87
CA GLY A 234 3.32 8.81 -24.18
C GLY A 234 3.33 8.33 -22.72
N SER A 235 2.29 8.73 -21.97
CA SER A 235 2.17 8.43 -20.55
C SER A 235 1.58 7.04 -20.30
N LEU A 236 2.19 6.30 -19.37
CA LEU A 236 1.51 5.28 -18.57
C LEU A 236 1.08 5.93 -17.24
N MET A 237 -0.22 6.14 -17.09
CA MET A 237 -0.81 6.84 -15.94
C MET A 237 -1.54 5.87 -15.00
N CYS A 238 -1.29 6.02 -13.71
CA CYS A 238 -1.96 5.26 -12.65
C CYS A 238 -2.68 6.22 -11.70
N ARG A 239 -3.77 5.78 -11.07
CA ARG A 239 -4.44 6.54 -10.01
C ARG A 239 -3.73 6.31 -8.69
N ASN A 240 -3.26 7.38 -8.04
CA ASN A 240 -2.68 7.29 -6.70
C ASN A 240 -3.74 7.12 -5.60
N LYS A 241 -3.30 6.93 -4.35
CA LYS A 241 -4.19 6.80 -3.16
C LYS A 241 -5.12 8.00 -2.96
N LYS A 242 -4.72 9.18 -3.45
CA LYS A 242 -5.51 10.43 -3.40
C LYS A 242 -6.47 10.56 -4.61
N GLY A 243 -6.53 9.55 -5.47
CA GLY A 243 -7.34 9.53 -6.69
C GLY A 243 -6.82 10.41 -7.82
N SER A 244 -5.63 10.99 -7.72
CA SER A 244 -5.03 11.84 -8.77
C SER A 244 -4.27 10.99 -9.80
N TRP A 245 -4.28 11.41 -11.06
CA TRP A 245 -3.50 10.76 -12.11
C TRP A 245 -2.01 11.06 -11.93
N THR A 246 -1.21 10.00 -11.86
CA THR A 246 0.23 10.07 -11.61
C THR A 246 0.97 9.28 -12.68
N LEU A 247 2.07 9.82 -13.18
CA LEU A 247 2.86 9.23 -14.25
C LEU A 247 3.73 8.10 -13.68
N ALA A 248 3.39 6.85 -14.02
CA ALA A 248 4.12 5.68 -13.56
C ALA A 248 5.26 5.29 -14.51
N GLY A 249 5.09 5.56 -15.81
CA GLY A 249 6.11 5.25 -16.80
C GLY A 249 5.93 6.02 -18.10
N VAL A 250 6.94 5.95 -18.95
CA VAL A 250 6.96 6.53 -20.30
C VAL A 250 7.03 5.40 -21.32
N THR A 251 6.13 5.37 -22.29
CA THR A 251 6.08 4.32 -23.32
C THR A 251 7.41 4.23 -24.06
N SER A 252 8.06 3.06 -24.06
CA SER A 252 9.39 2.89 -24.63
C SER A 252 9.39 1.91 -25.82
N TRP A 253 9.31 0.60 -25.59
CA TRP A 253 9.35 -0.40 -26.67
C TRP A 253 8.63 -1.70 -26.30
N GLY A 254 8.44 -2.56 -27.30
CA GLY A 254 7.95 -3.93 -27.15
C GLY A 254 8.38 -4.77 -28.36
N LEU A 255 8.33 -6.09 -28.25
CA LEU A 255 8.46 -7.01 -29.38
C LEU A 255 7.05 -7.46 -29.79
N GLY A 256 6.59 -6.97 -30.94
CA GLY A 256 5.19 -7.06 -31.34
C GLY A 256 4.32 -6.05 -30.60
N CYS A 257 3.17 -5.69 -31.19
CA CYS A 257 2.17 -4.87 -30.51
C CYS A 257 1.06 -5.77 -30.00
N GLY A 258 1.06 -6.07 -28.70
CA GLY A 258 0.08 -6.97 -28.10
C GLY A 258 0.24 -8.43 -28.54
N ARG A 259 1.45 -8.86 -28.91
CA ARG A 259 1.76 -10.28 -29.05
C ARG A 259 1.94 -10.92 -27.68
N GLY A 260 1.41 -12.13 -27.50
CA GLY A 260 1.63 -12.90 -26.28
C GLY A 260 3.05 -13.44 -26.21
N TRP A 261 3.61 -13.50 -25.00
CA TRP A 261 4.93 -14.10 -24.76
C TRP A 261 4.86 -15.47 -24.07
N ARG A 262 3.65 -15.93 -23.71
CA ARG A 262 3.44 -17.22 -23.03
C ARG A 262 3.92 -18.43 -23.83
N ASN A 263 3.80 -18.36 -25.15
CA ASN A 263 4.11 -19.46 -26.07
C ASN A 263 5.29 -19.12 -26.99
N ASN A 264 6.21 -18.26 -26.56
CA ASN A 264 7.38 -17.89 -27.35
C ASN A 264 8.19 -19.16 -27.72
N GLY A 265 8.07 -19.59 -28.99
CA GLY A 265 8.75 -20.76 -29.56
C GLY A 265 10.00 -20.40 -30.35
N LYS A 266 10.47 -21.33 -31.20
CA LYS A 266 11.62 -21.12 -32.12
C LYS A 266 11.27 -20.32 -33.39
N GLU A 267 10.00 -20.00 -33.62
CA GLU A 267 9.54 -19.22 -34.78
C GLU A 267 9.77 -17.71 -34.62
N ASP A 268 9.61 -16.94 -35.70
CA ASP A 268 9.91 -15.49 -35.77
C ASP A 268 8.80 -14.58 -35.18
N ASP A 269 7.70 -15.15 -34.69
CA ASP A 269 6.54 -14.41 -34.15
C ASP A 269 6.55 -14.25 -32.62
N GLN A 270 7.71 -13.95 -32.04
CA GLN A 270 7.83 -13.80 -30.58
C GLN A 270 7.23 -12.47 -30.09
N GLY A 271 6.54 -12.52 -28.94
CA GLY A 271 6.00 -11.36 -28.25
C GLY A 271 6.79 -10.96 -27.00
N SER A 272 6.61 -9.74 -26.53
CA SER A 272 7.05 -9.31 -25.19
C SER A 272 5.94 -8.51 -24.49
N PRO A 273 6.05 -8.31 -23.16
CA PRO A 273 5.29 -7.26 -22.50
C PRO A 273 5.62 -5.89 -23.11
N GLY A 274 4.71 -4.94 -22.96
CA GLY A 274 4.97 -3.54 -23.25
C GLY A 274 5.95 -2.98 -22.21
N ILE A 275 7.05 -2.40 -22.67
CA ILE A 275 8.10 -1.84 -21.81
C ILE A 275 7.96 -0.33 -21.73
N PHE A 276 7.91 0.15 -20.50
CA PHE A 276 7.88 1.56 -20.15
C PHE A 276 9.15 1.90 -19.35
N THR A 277 9.65 3.12 -19.46
CA THR A 277 10.71 3.60 -18.57
C THR A 277 10.09 3.84 -17.19
N ASP A 278 10.50 3.07 -16.19
CA ASP A 278 10.03 3.16 -14.80
C ASP A 278 10.44 4.51 -14.19
N LEU A 279 9.44 5.36 -13.93
CA LEU A 279 9.70 6.68 -13.39
C LEU A 279 10.29 6.65 -11.99
N SER A 280 10.02 5.65 -11.17
CA SER A 280 10.64 5.53 -9.85
C SER A 280 12.16 5.43 -9.91
N LYS A 281 12.70 4.91 -11.03
CA LYS A 281 14.14 4.74 -11.26
C LYS A 281 14.84 5.99 -11.79
N VAL A 282 14.09 6.85 -12.49
CA VAL A 282 14.64 8.05 -13.16
C VAL A 282 14.14 9.37 -12.55
N LEU A 283 13.27 9.30 -11.53
CA LEU A 283 12.72 10.47 -10.82
C LEU A 283 13.80 11.43 -10.29
N PRO A 284 14.93 10.96 -9.71
CA PRO A 284 16.00 11.86 -9.28
C PRO A 284 16.59 12.68 -10.43
N TRP A 285 16.78 12.04 -11.58
CA TRP A 285 17.28 12.70 -12.79
C TRP A 285 16.28 13.72 -13.35
N ILE A 286 14.99 13.39 -13.34
CA ILE A 286 13.91 14.29 -13.75
C ILE A 286 13.90 15.55 -12.88
N HIS A 287 13.89 15.38 -11.54
CA HIS A 287 13.86 16.51 -10.61
C HIS A 287 15.09 17.40 -10.71
N LYS A 288 16.29 16.82 -10.86
CA LYS A 288 17.53 17.56 -11.05
C LYS A 288 17.40 18.59 -12.19
N HIS A 289 16.93 18.17 -13.36
CA HIS A 289 16.92 19.02 -14.54
C HIS A 289 15.78 20.05 -14.57
N ILE A 290 14.60 19.69 -14.06
CA ILE A 290 13.46 20.63 -13.98
C ILE A 290 13.75 21.75 -12.98
N GLN A 291 14.45 21.47 -11.87
CA GLN A 291 14.79 22.47 -10.87
C GLN A 291 15.95 23.37 -11.31
N THR A 292 16.87 22.88 -12.16
CA THR A 292 17.97 23.68 -12.69
C THR A 292 17.48 24.79 -13.64
N GLY A 293 16.31 24.63 -14.25
CA GLY A 293 15.67 25.64 -15.12
C GLY A 293 15.06 26.85 -14.40
N ASN A 294 14.88 26.79 -13.07
CA ASN A 294 14.36 27.88 -12.24
C ASN A 294 15.48 28.78 -11.64
N LYS A 295 16.70 28.71 -12.17
CA LYS A 295 17.80 29.61 -11.78
C LYS A 295 17.64 31.00 -12.42
N ALA A 296 16.71 31.77 -11.87
CA ALA A 296 16.78 33.22 -11.80
C ALA A 296 16.23 33.73 -10.45
N LEU A 297 16.68 33.14 -9.34
CA LEU A 297 16.77 33.81 -8.04
C LEU A 297 17.97 33.21 -7.28
N LYS A 298 18.84 34.09 -6.78
CA LYS A 298 20.19 33.80 -6.26
C LYS A 298 20.19 33.38 -4.77
N GLN A 299 21.08 32.42 -4.46
CA GLN A 299 21.86 32.15 -3.21
C GLN A 299 21.12 31.68 -1.92
N ALA A 300 21.62 30.71 -1.14
CA ALA A 300 23.02 30.31 -0.84
C ALA A 300 23.24 28.84 -0.34
N SER A 301 24.33 28.21 -0.83
CA SER A 301 24.89 26.91 -0.38
C SER A 301 25.96 27.09 0.72
N CYS A 302 26.04 26.16 1.68
CA CYS A 302 26.87 26.28 2.89
C CYS A 302 28.35 25.89 2.71
N SER A 303 29.24 26.76 3.19
CA SER A 303 30.66 26.51 3.53
C SER A 303 31.12 27.50 4.62
N GLU A 304 30.40 27.46 5.76
CA GLU A 304 30.54 28.24 7.01
C GLU A 304 29.84 29.61 7.09
N GLN A 305 28.70 29.63 7.80
CA GLN A 305 28.35 30.68 8.77
C GLN A 305 27.64 30.02 9.96
N ASP A 306 28.18 30.27 11.16
CA ASP A 306 27.64 29.82 12.45
C ASP A 306 26.34 30.57 12.74
N GLY A 307 25.24 30.08 12.18
CA GLY A 307 23.91 30.64 12.38
C GLY A 307 23.42 30.28 13.77
N VAL A 308 23.74 31.12 14.76
CA VAL A 308 23.15 30.98 16.10
C VAL A 308 21.64 31.25 15.98
N VAL A 309 20.82 30.21 16.06
CA VAL A 309 19.36 30.35 15.98
C VAL A 309 18.84 30.75 17.36
N ILE A 310 18.83 32.05 17.65
CA ILE A 310 18.24 32.61 18.86
C ILE A 310 16.83 33.12 18.51
N ARG A 311 15.80 32.29 18.66
CA ARG A 311 14.39 32.71 18.88
C ARG A 311 13.47 31.47 19.00
N PRO A 312 12.55 31.43 20.00
CA PRO A 312 11.56 30.37 20.09
C PRO A 312 10.53 30.58 18.96
N GLU A 313 10.13 29.50 18.29
CA GLU A 313 9.03 29.43 17.30
C GLU A 313 9.31 29.85 15.84
N ARG A 314 10.53 29.62 15.32
CA ARG A 314 10.69 29.40 13.87
C ARG A 314 11.48 28.13 13.56
N GLU A 315 10.94 27.36 12.62
CA GLU A 315 11.56 26.19 12.00
C GLU A 315 12.93 26.59 11.41
N PRO A 316 14.05 25.99 11.85
CA PRO A 316 15.29 26.10 11.10
C PRO A 316 15.12 25.32 9.80
N HIS A 317 14.64 25.99 8.75
CA HIS A 317 14.54 25.38 7.43
C HIS A 317 15.90 25.36 6.75
N PHE A 318 16.41 24.17 6.47
CA PHE A 318 17.28 23.99 5.31
C PHE A 318 16.39 24.02 4.07
N ARG A 319 16.31 25.18 3.41
CA ARG A 319 15.62 25.31 2.12
C ARG A 319 16.64 25.70 1.07
N GLU A 320 17.42 24.73 0.62
CA GLU A 320 18.06 24.70 -0.70
C GLU A 320 18.60 23.27 -0.96
N SER A 321 18.26 22.72 -2.14
CA SER A 321 18.58 21.40 -2.71
C SER A 321 18.04 20.13 -2.02
N LEU A 322 17.37 19.27 -2.80
CA LEU A 322 16.85 17.94 -2.39
C LEU A 322 17.95 16.88 -2.15
N TYR A 323 19.23 17.26 -2.25
CA TYR A 323 20.43 16.47 -2.00
C TYR A 323 21.56 17.43 -1.62
N TYR A 324 22.44 17.07 -0.68
CA TYR A 324 23.67 17.84 -0.42
C TYR A 324 24.74 17.51 -1.48
N GLU A 325 25.54 18.47 -1.95
CA GLU A 325 26.71 18.17 -2.80
C GLU A 325 27.82 17.50 -1.97
N SER A 326 28.77 16.80 -2.61
CA SER A 326 29.90 16.20 -1.89
C SER A 326 30.83 17.30 -1.33
N LYS A 327 31.41 17.09 -0.14
CA LYS A 327 32.35 17.99 0.58
C LYS A 327 31.72 19.18 1.33
N HIS A 328 30.48 19.06 1.79
CA HIS A 328 29.88 20.09 2.66
C HIS A 328 30.13 19.83 4.15
N LEU A 329 30.55 20.89 4.85
CA LEU A 329 30.55 20.98 6.30
C LEU A 329 29.54 22.07 6.70
N CYS A 330 28.51 21.66 7.44
CA CYS A 330 27.50 22.59 7.96
C CYS A 330 27.45 22.49 9.49
N VAL A 331 27.45 23.63 10.17
CA VAL A 331 27.39 23.71 11.64
C VAL A 331 26.25 24.64 12.04
N TRP A 332 25.42 24.20 12.98
CA TRP A 332 24.33 25.00 13.56
C TRP A 332 24.42 24.94 15.08
N THR A 333 24.22 26.07 15.74
CA THR A 333 24.12 26.13 17.21
C THR A 333 22.67 26.44 17.59
N LEU A 334 22.03 25.51 18.32
CA LEU A 334 20.67 25.67 18.84
C LEU A 334 20.74 26.09 20.30
N LEU A 335 20.09 27.21 20.63
CA LEU A 335 20.01 27.76 21.98
C LEU A 335 18.55 27.98 22.35
N VAL A 336 18.13 27.44 23.50
CA VAL A 336 16.84 27.75 24.15
C VAL A 336 17.10 28.48 25.47
N PRO A 337 16.08 29.17 26.04
CA PRO A 337 16.24 29.87 27.31
C PRO A 337 16.84 28.99 28.41
N GLU A 338 17.56 29.61 29.35
CA GLU A 338 18.07 28.94 30.54
C GLU A 338 16.92 28.24 31.28
N GLU A 339 17.21 27.07 31.88
CA GLU A 339 16.22 26.19 32.53
C GLU A 339 15.19 25.51 31.59
N MET A 340 15.52 25.33 30.31
CA MET A 340 14.70 24.55 29.35
C MET A 340 15.50 23.41 28.70
N HIS A 341 14.82 22.32 28.36
CA HIS A 341 15.34 21.16 27.61
C HIS A 341 14.97 21.26 26.13
N LEU A 342 15.78 20.66 25.26
CA LEU A 342 15.59 20.63 23.80
C LEU A 342 14.96 19.30 23.37
N LEU A 343 13.76 19.34 22.77
CA LEU A 343 13.17 18.18 22.09
C LEU A 343 13.39 18.30 20.59
N LEU A 344 14.19 17.42 20.01
CA LEU A 344 14.46 17.31 18.59
C LEU A 344 13.53 16.28 17.93
N SER A 345 12.86 16.66 16.85
CA SER A 345 11.98 15.78 16.08
C SER A 345 12.39 15.79 14.60
N PHE A 346 12.85 14.64 14.12
CA PHE A 346 13.25 14.43 12.75
C PHE A 346 12.04 14.03 11.90
N SER A 347 11.68 14.85 10.92
CA SER A 347 10.65 14.48 9.93
C SER A 347 11.25 13.71 8.75
N ARG A 348 12.58 13.78 8.57
CA ARG A 348 13.37 13.00 7.60
C ARG A 348 14.81 12.89 8.08
N LEU A 349 15.40 11.71 8.00
CA LEU A 349 16.85 11.50 8.15
C LEU A 349 17.24 10.46 7.09
N ASP A 350 18.00 10.87 6.09
CA ASP A 350 18.46 10.04 4.98
C ASP A 350 19.95 10.35 4.76
N VAL A 351 20.78 9.63 5.50
CA VAL A 351 22.22 9.84 5.57
C VAL A 351 22.90 8.46 5.45
N GLU A 352 23.31 8.09 4.24
CA GLU A 352 23.58 6.71 3.82
C GLU A 352 24.72 5.97 4.56
N SER A 353 25.75 6.65 5.10
CA SER A 353 26.91 5.96 5.69
C SER A 353 27.55 6.69 6.87
N CYS A 354 27.42 6.15 8.08
CA CYS A 354 28.06 6.68 9.29
C CYS A 354 29.59 6.82 9.23
N HIS A 355 30.29 6.29 8.22
CA HIS A 355 31.74 6.47 8.09
C HIS A 355 32.11 7.75 7.33
N HIS A 356 31.24 8.22 6.43
CA HIS A 356 31.52 9.23 5.40
C HIS A 356 30.53 10.41 5.45
N ASN A 357 29.25 10.12 5.70
CA ASN A 357 28.17 11.08 5.79
C ASN A 357 27.46 10.93 7.15
N TYR A 358 27.44 11.96 7.99
CA TYR A 358 26.77 11.86 9.28
C TYR A 358 26.32 13.20 9.83
N LEU A 359 25.21 13.17 10.57
CA LEU A 359 24.78 14.27 11.43
C LEU A 359 25.24 13.98 12.85
N SER A 360 26.09 14.84 13.40
CA SER A 360 26.52 14.76 14.78
C SER A 360 25.90 15.86 15.61
N ILE A 361 25.43 15.49 16.80
CA ILE A 361 25.06 16.44 17.85
C ILE A 361 26.26 16.56 18.78
N TYR A 362 26.63 17.78 19.13
CA TYR A 362 27.69 18.14 20.07
C TYR A 362 27.08 18.98 21.20
N SER A 363 27.66 18.90 22.40
CA SER A 363 27.41 19.89 23.44
C SER A 363 28.10 21.21 23.08
N LEU A 364 27.79 22.29 23.79
CA LEU A 364 28.51 23.57 23.63
C LEU A 364 30.02 23.48 23.94
N GLU A 365 30.43 22.45 24.68
CA GLU A 365 31.85 22.17 24.98
C GLU A 365 32.53 21.34 23.89
N ASP A 366 31.91 21.22 22.71
CA ASP A 366 32.37 20.41 21.58
C ASP A 366 32.56 18.92 21.90
N ARG A 367 31.81 18.39 22.87
CA ARG A 367 31.76 16.94 23.12
C ARG A 367 30.69 16.30 22.25
N LEU A 368 31.05 15.25 21.51
CA LEU A 368 30.11 14.50 20.68
C LEU A 368 29.06 13.83 21.56
N VAL A 369 27.79 14.17 21.35
CA VAL A 369 26.60 13.66 22.04
C VAL A 369 26.05 12.42 21.37
N GLY A 370 26.01 12.45 20.03
CA GLY A 370 25.42 11.37 19.24
C GLY A 370 25.70 11.57 17.77
N LYS A 371 25.82 10.47 17.04
CA LYS A 371 26.07 10.45 15.61
C LYS A 371 24.95 9.68 14.93
N PHE A 372 24.28 10.33 13.99
CA PHE A 372 23.06 9.85 13.36
C PHE A 372 23.32 9.64 11.86
N CYS A 373 22.94 8.46 11.38
CA CYS A 373 22.92 8.06 9.97
C CYS A 373 21.80 7.03 9.75
N GLY A 374 21.51 6.68 8.49
CA GLY A 374 20.44 5.78 8.07
C GLY A 374 19.20 6.50 7.51
N GLU A 375 18.14 5.73 7.25
CA GLU A 375 16.89 6.18 6.60
C GLU A 375 15.75 6.53 7.58
N SER A 376 15.91 6.31 8.90
CA SER A 376 14.93 6.70 9.91
C SER A 376 15.50 6.83 11.32
N LEU A 377 14.97 7.78 12.09
CA LEU A 377 15.03 7.79 13.55
C LEU A 377 13.62 7.48 14.05
N ALA A 378 13.42 6.38 14.77
CA ALA A 378 12.11 5.93 15.22
C ALA A 378 11.49 6.81 16.34
N SER A 379 12.24 7.77 16.88
CA SER A 379 11.89 8.49 18.11
C SER A 379 12.38 9.94 18.09
N SER A 380 11.61 10.85 18.71
CA SER A 380 12.10 12.20 19.04
C SER A 380 13.20 12.11 20.10
N VAL A 381 14.20 12.99 20.01
CA VAL A 381 15.38 13.02 20.88
C VAL A 381 15.23 14.16 21.88
N LEU A 382 14.99 13.84 23.15
CA LEU A 382 14.94 14.83 24.23
C LEU A 382 16.34 15.02 24.82
N ILE A 383 16.80 16.26 24.92
CA ILE A 383 18.14 16.65 25.35
C ILE A 383 17.98 17.50 26.61
N GLY A 384 18.48 16.99 27.74
CA GLY A 384 18.46 17.67 29.05
C GLY A 384 19.42 18.86 29.16
N SER A 385 19.57 19.66 28.10
CA SER A 385 20.41 20.85 28.06
C SER A 385 19.70 21.94 27.27
N ASN A 386 19.97 23.20 27.62
CA ASN A 386 19.43 24.36 26.94
C ASN A 386 20.20 24.71 25.65
N ALA A 387 21.26 23.98 25.32
CA ALA A 387 22.09 24.31 24.17
C ALA A 387 22.85 23.12 23.56
N ILE A 388 22.85 23.04 22.23
CA ILE A 388 23.59 22.02 21.47
C ILE A 388 24.13 22.58 20.15
N ARG A 389 25.12 21.90 19.58
CA ARG A 389 25.68 22.17 18.25
C ARG A 389 25.46 20.99 17.32
N LEU A 390 24.82 21.21 16.18
CA LEU A 390 24.63 20.23 15.12
C LEU A 390 25.75 20.40 14.09
N LYS A 391 26.38 19.30 13.69
CA LYS A 391 27.43 19.28 12.67
C LYS A 391 27.10 18.22 11.65
N PHE A 392 26.90 18.63 10.41
CA PHE A 392 26.71 17.73 9.28
C PHE A 392 27.98 17.71 8.43
N PHE A 393 28.46 16.50 8.14
CA PHE A 393 29.64 16.26 7.33
C PHE A 393 29.31 15.32 6.18
N SER A 394 29.79 15.66 4.98
CA SER A 394 29.66 14.86 3.76
C SER A 394 30.99 14.81 3.01
N ASP A 395 31.59 13.63 2.84
CA ASP A 395 32.87 13.45 2.11
C ASP A 395 32.81 12.50 0.88
N ALA A 396 31.69 11.85 0.61
CA ALA A 396 31.60 10.80 -0.43
C ALA A 396 30.77 11.20 -1.68
N THR A 397 30.98 10.45 -2.76
CA THR A 397 30.41 10.63 -4.12
C THR A 397 28.94 10.25 -4.29
N ASP A 398 28.25 9.90 -3.20
CA ASP A 398 26.85 9.43 -3.20
C ASP A 398 25.87 10.52 -2.72
N TYR A 399 24.63 10.45 -3.23
CA TYR A 399 23.60 11.47 -3.06
C TYR A 399 22.48 10.98 -2.14
N ALA A 400 22.49 11.39 -0.87
CA ALA A 400 21.40 11.13 0.08
C ALA A 400 20.51 12.39 0.27
N ALA A 401 19.25 12.22 0.69
CA ALA A 401 18.32 13.33 0.79
C ALA A 401 18.52 14.27 2.00
N GLY A 402 19.53 13.99 2.84
CA GLY A 402 19.88 14.81 3.99
C GLY A 402 18.93 14.62 5.17
N PHE A 403 18.76 15.66 5.99
CA PHE A 403 17.89 15.59 7.17
C PHE A 403 16.96 16.80 7.27
N ASN A 404 15.77 16.58 7.80
CA ASN A 404 14.83 17.62 8.18
C ASN A 404 14.49 17.47 9.66
N LEU A 405 14.79 18.52 10.44
CA LEU A 405 14.75 18.53 11.88
C LEU A 405 13.96 19.74 12.39
N THR A 406 13.10 19.51 13.37
CA THR A 406 12.42 20.55 14.15
C THR A 406 12.83 20.45 15.61
N TYR A 407 12.84 21.56 16.36
CA TYR A 407 13.15 21.55 17.79
C TYR A 407 12.12 22.32 18.63
N LYS A 408 11.90 21.89 19.87
CA LYS A 408 11.02 22.55 20.86
C LYS A 408 11.74 22.74 22.20
N ALA A 409 11.45 23.83 22.90
CA ALA A 409 11.91 24.06 24.27
C ALA A 409 10.87 23.55 25.27
N LEU A 410 11.29 22.73 26.23
CA LEU A 410 10.42 22.13 27.26
C LEU A 410 10.95 22.44 28.66
N LYS A 411 10.08 22.61 29.66
CA LYS A 411 10.51 22.76 31.06
C LYS A 411 11.02 21.42 31.62
N PRO A 412 12.02 21.41 32.53
CA PRO A 412 12.60 20.19 33.11
C PRO A 412 11.57 19.25 33.77
N ASN A 413 10.51 19.82 34.33
CA ASN A 413 9.43 19.06 34.98
C ASN A 413 8.49 18.36 33.99
N TYR A 414 8.73 18.50 32.68
CA TYR A 414 8.04 17.76 31.63
C TYR A 414 8.73 16.40 31.44
N LEU A 415 8.43 15.46 32.34
CA LEU A 415 8.52 14.04 31.99
C LEU A 415 7.37 13.81 30.99
N PRO A 416 7.65 13.51 29.72
CA PRO A 416 6.58 13.40 28.75
C PRO A 416 5.66 12.25 29.16
N ASP A 417 4.39 12.55 29.37
CA ASP A 417 3.26 11.60 29.40
C ASP A 417 3.10 10.81 28.06
N SER A 418 4.13 10.76 27.21
CA SER A 418 4.14 9.97 25.99
C SER A 418 4.81 8.63 26.27
N GLY A 419 3.98 7.62 26.51
CA GLY A 419 4.42 6.25 26.80
C GLY A 419 5.57 5.77 25.90
N CYS A 420 6.55 5.12 26.53
CA CYS A 420 7.73 4.44 25.99
C CYS A 420 7.84 4.34 24.45
N GLY A 421 8.28 5.43 23.81
CA GLY A 421 8.62 5.48 22.39
C GLY A 421 9.60 6.61 22.01
N SER A 422 10.19 7.31 22.99
CA SER A 422 11.12 8.43 22.81
C SER A 422 12.54 8.07 23.29
N LEU A 423 13.57 8.63 22.63
CA LEU A 423 14.97 8.50 23.07
C LEU A 423 15.33 9.72 23.93
N ILE A 424 15.73 9.49 25.18
CA ILE A 424 16.08 10.57 26.12
C ILE A 424 17.60 10.59 26.30
N ILE A 425 18.22 11.76 26.13
CA ILE A 425 19.66 12.00 26.34
C ILE A 425 19.85 12.93 27.54
N LEU A 426 20.54 12.44 28.57
CA LEU A 426 20.78 13.14 29.83
C LEU A 426 22.28 13.41 30.03
N PHE A 427 22.61 14.64 30.43
CA PHE A 427 23.99 15.13 30.63
C PHE A 427 24.37 15.30 32.11
N GLU A 428 23.42 15.07 33.00
CA GLU A 428 23.54 15.20 34.43
C GLU A 428 23.17 13.88 35.12
N GLU A 429 23.60 13.73 36.37
CA GLU A 429 23.17 12.64 37.23
C GLU A 429 21.66 12.76 37.47
N GLY A 430 20.97 11.64 37.57
CA GLY A 430 19.52 11.69 37.67
C GLY A 430 18.88 10.35 37.93
N ASN A 431 17.59 10.40 38.26
CA ASN A 431 16.78 9.21 38.44
C ASN A 431 15.98 8.93 37.17
N ILE A 432 15.97 7.68 36.73
CA ILE A 432 15.06 7.16 35.71
C ILE A 432 14.11 6.17 36.38
N GLN A 433 12.93 6.05 35.81
CA GLN A 433 11.91 5.12 36.29
C GLN A 433 11.07 4.62 35.13
N SER A 434 10.52 3.42 35.28
CA SER A 434 9.49 2.91 34.38
C SER A 434 8.23 3.77 34.44
N LEU A 435 7.44 3.74 33.36
CA LEU A 435 6.19 4.47 33.26
C LEU A 435 5.23 4.05 34.40
N HIS A 436 4.63 5.05 35.07
CA HIS A 436 3.73 4.91 36.22
C HIS A 436 4.35 4.42 37.54
N TYR A 437 5.67 4.24 37.66
CA TYR A 437 6.31 3.82 38.91
C TYR A 437 5.82 4.67 40.12
N PRO A 438 5.38 4.06 41.24
CA PRO A 438 5.48 2.63 41.61
C PRO A 438 4.27 1.75 41.20
N GLU A 439 3.36 2.26 40.38
CA GLU A 439 2.24 1.50 39.79
C GLU A 439 2.72 0.62 38.62
N GLU A 440 1.84 -0.25 38.12
CA GLU A 440 2.19 -1.23 37.08
C GLU A 440 2.51 -0.58 35.73
N TYR A 441 3.60 -1.00 35.09
CA TYR A 441 3.94 -0.56 33.72
C TYR A 441 3.03 -1.22 32.67
N ASN A 442 3.00 -0.68 31.45
CA ASN A 442 2.18 -1.21 30.35
C ASN A 442 2.81 -2.44 29.67
N ASP A 443 1.98 -3.34 29.15
CA ASP A 443 2.40 -4.42 28.25
C ASP A 443 3.07 -3.87 26.97
N MET A 444 4.07 -4.59 26.45
CA MET A 444 4.86 -4.21 25.25
C MET A 444 5.55 -2.83 25.30
N ALA A 445 5.94 -2.35 26.48
CA ALA A 445 6.66 -1.09 26.66
C ALA A 445 8.11 -1.20 26.15
N SER A 446 8.60 -0.19 25.41
CA SER A 446 9.99 -0.11 24.94
C SER A 446 10.60 1.28 25.20
N CYS A 447 11.39 1.40 26.25
CA CYS A 447 11.97 2.69 26.68
C CYS A 447 13.51 2.70 26.54
N ASN A 448 14.09 3.84 26.13
CA ASN A 448 15.55 3.99 25.93
C ASN A 448 16.09 5.31 26.52
N TRP A 449 17.08 5.22 27.40
CA TRP A 449 17.79 6.36 28.01
C TRP A 449 19.27 6.30 27.70
N ILE A 450 19.86 7.40 27.23
CA ILE A 450 21.29 7.56 27.01
C ILE A 450 21.84 8.57 28.02
N PHE A 451 22.81 8.15 28.82
CA PHE A 451 23.56 9.03 29.71
C PHE A 451 24.94 9.32 29.16
N GLN A 452 25.34 10.58 29.17
CA GLN A 452 26.65 11.05 28.76
C GLN A 452 27.36 11.73 29.94
N ALA A 453 28.42 11.10 30.45
CA ALA A 453 29.21 11.68 31.54
C ALA A 453 30.15 12.79 31.01
N PRO A 454 30.27 13.94 31.71
CA PRO A 454 31.04 15.07 31.23
C PRO A 454 32.57 14.83 31.15
N LYS A 455 33.22 14.15 32.11
CA LYS A 455 34.65 13.79 32.01
C LYS A 455 34.96 12.46 32.70
N TYR A 456 35.81 11.64 32.06
CA TYR A 456 36.36 10.32 32.44
C TYR A 456 35.98 9.73 33.80
N HIS A 457 34.81 9.08 33.91
CA HIS A 457 34.30 8.53 35.17
C HIS A 457 33.48 7.25 34.97
N LEU A 458 33.61 6.29 35.91
CA LEU A 458 32.87 5.02 35.93
C LEU A 458 31.47 5.27 36.52
N ILE A 459 30.41 4.69 35.96
CA ILE A 459 29.03 4.94 36.42
C ILE A 459 28.73 4.10 37.66
N LYS A 460 28.10 4.63 38.73
CA LYS A 460 27.68 3.85 39.91
C LYS A 460 26.17 3.62 39.96
N SER A 461 25.84 2.37 40.30
CA SER A 461 24.60 1.88 40.95
C SER A 461 23.32 1.93 40.13
N LEU A 462 23.00 0.80 39.49
CA LEU A 462 21.67 0.52 38.94
C LEU A 462 20.99 -0.51 39.84
N GLU A 463 19.89 -0.16 40.51
CA GLU A 463 19.15 -1.06 41.41
C GLU A 463 17.94 -1.69 40.66
N ILE A 464 18.11 -2.87 40.05
CA ILE A 464 17.06 -3.63 39.34
C ILE A 464 17.11 -5.15 39.60
N GLU A 465 16.00 -5.64 40.10
CA GLU A 465 15.85 -6.89 40.81
C GLU A 465 16.21 -8.21 40.03
N GLU A 466 16.69 -9.34 40.62
CA GLU A 466 17.11 -10.63 39.94
C GLU A 466 16.27 -11.90 40.33
N ASN A 467 15.84 -12.73 39.35
CA ASN A 467 15.90 -14.22 39.29
C ASN A 467 15.12 -14.80 38.07
N GLY A 468 15.76 -15.60 37.21
CA GLY A 468 15.15 -16.25 36.03
C GLY A 468 15.90 -15.94 34.72
N ASP A 469 15.52 -16.55 33.59
CA ASP A 469 16.24 -16.45 32.31
C ASP A 469 16.04 -15.13 31.54
N CYS A 470 15.49 -14.08 32.18
CA CYS A 470 15.24 -12.74 31.64
C CYS A 470 14.70 -12.71 30.21
N SER A 471 13.79 -13.64 29.89
CA SER A 471 13.22 -13.83 28.56
C SER A 471 11.91 -13.06 28.32
N SER A 472 11.25 -12.60 29.39
CA SER A 472 9.99 -11.83 29.38
C SER A 472 10.23 -10.31 29.50
N ASP A 473 10.28 -9.80 30.73
CA ASP A 473 10.48 -8.36 31.01
C ASP A 473 11.89 -8.11 31.55
N TYR A 474 12.63 -7.18 30.95
CA TYR A 474 14.02 -6.94 31.35
C TYR A 474 14.51 -5.51 31.06
N VAL A 475 15.51 -5.09 31.83
CA VAL A 475 16.33 -3.91 31.56
C VAL A 475 17.70 -4.34 31.09
N THR A 476 18.12 -3.85 29.93
CA THR A 476 19.48 -4.04 29.41
C THR A 476 20.28 -2.75 29.53
N VAL A 477 21.56 -2.90 29.80
CA VAL A 477 22.53 -1.81 29.86
C VAL A 477 23.64 -2.10 28.87
N HIS A 478 23.93 -1.12 28.02
CA HIS A 478 25.03 -1.17 27.07
C HIS A 478 26.03 -0.06 27.35
N SER A 479 27.33 -0.35 27.16
CA SER A 479 28.40 0.66 27.29
C SER A 479 28.53 1.55 26.04
N ASP A 480 27.78 1.22 24.99
CA ASP A 480 27.71 1.94 23.72
C ASP A 480 26.26 2.08 23.22
N VAL A 481 26.04 3.06 22.35
CA VAL A 481 24.72 3.34 21.76
C VAL A 481 24.34 2.40 20.61
N GLU A 482 25.30 1.66 20.04
CA GLU A 482 25.07 0.71 18.94
C GLU A 482 24.66 -0.68 19.46
N ARG A 483 24.50 -0.83 20.80
CA ARG A 483 24.15 -2.09 21.48
C ARG A 483 25.12 -3.24 21.20
N ARG A 484 26.40 -2.93 20.96
CA ARG A 484 27.42 -3.95 20.66
C ARG A 484 27.98 -4.58 21.93
N ASP A 485 28.02 -3.83 23.02
CA ASP A 485 28.59 -4.24 24.30
C ASP A 485 27.53 -4.15 25.40
N GLU A 486 26.76 -5.24 25.56
CA GLU A 486 25.81 -5.43 26.67
C GLU A 486 26.60 -5.70 27.95
N ILE A 487 26.56 -4.76 28.91
CA ILE A 487 27.28 -4.86 30.18
C ILE A 487 26.43 -5.42 31.31
N ALA A 488 25.10 -5.35 31.20
CA ALA A 488 24.18 -5.99 32.13
C ALA A 488 22.80 -6.23 31.51
N ARG A 489 22.14 -7.30 31.97
CA ARG A 489 20.71 -7.59 31.73
C ARG A 489 20.08 -7.96 33.06
N LEU A 490 19.01 -7.26 33.43
CA LEU A 490 18.43 -7.26 34.78
C LEU A 490 16.92 -7.55 34.70
N CYS A 491 16.42 -8.46 35.55
CA CYS A 491 15.00 -8.83 35.66
C CYS A 491 14.72 -9.64 36.95
N GLY A 492 13.63 -9.41 37.68
CA GLY A 492 13.29 -10.19 38.90
C GLY A 492 12.80 -9.36 40.10
N TYR A 493 12.95 -9.90 41.33
CA TYR A 493 12.49 -9.27 42.61
C TYR A 493 13.58 -8.93 43.68
N ALA A 494 14.89 -9.13 43.43
CA ALA A 494 15.99 -8.85 44.39
C ALA A 494 17.02 -7.81 43.92
N VAL A 495 17.20 -6.68 44.62
CA VAL A 495 18.12 -5.57 44.27
C VAL A 495 19.52 -6.07 43.85
N PRO A 496 20.03 -5.74 42.65
CA PRO A 496 21.23 -6.29 42.05
C PRO A 496 22.47 -5.51 42.49
N SER A 497 23.64 -6.01 42.10
CA SER A 497 24.89 -5.27 42.27
C SER A 497 24.95 -4.06 41.33
N PRO A 498 25.53 -2.92 41.78
CA PRO A 498 25.79 -1.76 40.93
C PRO A 498 26.44 -2.09 39.58
N VAL A 499 25.78 -1.74 38.48
CA VAL A 499 26.35 -1.87 37.12
C VAL A 499 27.32 -0.73 36.87
N LEU A 500 28.59 -1.07 36.61
CA LEU A 500 29.66 -0.11 36.32
C LEU A 500 29.97 -0.09 34.82
N SER A 501 29.77 1.06 34.17
CA SER A 501 30.27 1.29 32.81
C SER A 501 31.60 2.01 32.85
N SER A 502 32.60 1.50 32.13
CA SER A 502 33.89 2.18 31.92
C SER A 502 33.87 3.20 30.78
N SER A 503 32.78 3.21 30.02
CA SER A 503 32.51 4.16 28.93
C SER A 503 31.97 5.47 29.49
N SER A 504 32.24 6.57 28.78
CA SER A 504 31.60 7.86 29.06
C SER A 504 30.12 7.91 28.63
N VAL A 505 29.64 6.85 27.98
CA VAL A 505 28.28 6.70 27.46
C VAL A 505 27.64 5.44 28.05
N MET A 506 26.33 5.49 28.32
CA MET A 506 25.56 4.34 28.79
C MET A 506 24.16 4.39 28.19
N LEU A 507 23.75 3.31 27.54
CA LEU A 507 22.39 3.12 27.03
C LEU A 507 21.66 2.14 27.95
N ILE A 508 20.56 2.60 28.57
CA ILE A 508 19.66 1.78 29.38
C ILE A 508 18.37 1.59 28.59
N SER A 509 17.96 0.33 28.38
CA SER A 509 16.78 -0.04 27.60
C SER A 509 15.86 -0.95 28.40
N PHE A 510 14.59 -0.58 28.56
CA PHE A 510 13.56 -1.41 29.20
C PHE A 510 12.62 -1.99 28.15
N GLN A 511 12.35 -3.31 28.24
CA GLN A 511 11.40 -4.02 27.39
C GLN A 511 10.45 -4.88 28.23
N SER A 512 9.15 -4.84 27.91
CA SER A 512 8.14 -5.77 28.45
C SER A 512 7.44 -6.61 27.37
N ASP A 513 6.90 -7.76 27.77
CA ASP A 513 6.15 -8.69 26.92
C ASP A 513 4.62 -8.53 27.03
N GLU A 514 3.85 -9.52 26.55
CA GLU A 514 2.36 -9.49 26.57
C GLU A 514 1.76 -10.15 27.83
N ASN A 515 2.58 -10.52 28.83
CA ASN A 515 2.20 -11.52 29.83
C ASN A 515 2.57 -11.15 31.28
N GLY A 516 1.84 -10.19 31.85
CA GLY A 516 1.83 -9.86 33.28
C GLY A 516 2.71 -8.67 33.62
N THR A 517 2.11 -7.66 34.25
CA THR A 517 2.75 -6.39 34.60
C THR A 517 3.13 -6.33 36.08
N TYR A 518 4.20 -5.60 36.40
CA TYR A 518 4.68 -5.40 37.77
C TYR A 518 4.93 -3.91 38.05
N ARG A 519 5.31 -3.56 39.29
CA ARG A 519 5.52 -2.18 39.76
C ARG A 519 6.64 -1.40 39.03
N GLY A 520 7.36 -2.08 38.14
CA GLY A 520 8.42 -1.50 37.34
C GLY A 520 9.70 -1.22 38.12
N PHE A 521 10.55 -0.33 37.62
CA PHE A 521 11.86 -0.07 38.19
C PHE A 521 12.11 1.43 38.41
N GLN A 522 12.96 1.74 39.38
CA GLN A 522 13.56 3.05 39.55
C GLN A 522 15.07 2.86 39.66
N ALA A 523 15.81 3.71 38.96
CA ALA A 523 17.26 3.64 38.91
C ALA A 523 17.89 5.02 39.01
N THR A 524 18.94 5.12 39.80
CA THR A 524 19.76 6.32 39.92
C THR A 524 21.00 6.17 39.03
N VAL A 525 21.36 7.21 38.29
CA VAL A 525 22.60 7.21 37.52
C VAL A 525 23.52 8.29 38.07
N SER A 526 24.73 7.89 38.44
CA SER A 526 25.75 8.78 39.03
C SER A 526 27.13 8.58 38.38
N PHE A 527 27.95 9.63 38.35
CA PHE A 527 29.25 9.69 37.69
C PHE A 527 30.40 9.61 38.73
N ILE A 528 31.26 8.58 38.68
CA ILE A 528 32.36 8.39 39.66
C ILE A 528 33.73 8.86 39.14
N PRO A 529 34.34 9.91 39.73
CA PRO A 529 35.71 9.94 40.21
C PRO A 529 36.79 8.96 39.67
N LYS A 530 37.62 9.23 38.65
CA LYS A 530 38.67 8.31 38.19
C LYS A 530 39.87 8.69 39.03
N ALA A 531 39.85 8.20 40.25
CA ALA A 531 40.95 8.36 41.17
C ALA A 531 42.20 7.75 40.54
N GLY A 532 43.23 8.57 40.37
CA GLY A 532 44.55 8.08 40.04
C GLY A 532 45.07 7.19 41.17
N GLY A 533 45.18 5.89 40.91
CA GLY A 533 46.15 5.00 41.54
C GLY A 533 45.72 4.16 42.76
N LYS A 534 46.03 2.85 42.62
CA LYS A 534 46.56 1.88 43.61
C LYS A 534 45.62 1.07 44.55
N TYR A 535 45.93 -0.25 44.56
CA TYR A 535 45.60 -1.35 45.50
C TYR A 535 44.13 -1.83 45.50
N SER A 536 43.78 -3.11 45.69
CA SER A 536 44.50 -4.37 45.95
C SER A 536 43.51 -5.54 45.80
N SER A 537 44.03 -6.71 45.45
CA SER A 537 43.37 -8.02 45.57
C SER A 537 42.96 -8.36 47.01
N GLU A 538 41.78 -8.97 47.17
CA GLU A 538 41.36 -9.93 48.21
C GLU A 538 39.96 -10.39 47.76
N GLY A 539 39.60 -11.65 47.52
CA GLY A 539 40.01 -12.88 48.17
C GLY A 539 38.99 -13.25 49.26
N ASN A 540 37.88 -13.94 48.92
CA ASN A 540 37.39 -15.02 49.80
C ASN A 540 36.32 -15.92 49.18
N GLN A 541 36.59 -17.22 49.33
CA GLN A 541 35.66 -18.34 49.20
C GLN A 541 34.73 -18.39 50.41
N GLN A 542 33.49 -18.88 50.23
CA GLN A 542 32.81 -19.63 51.28
C GLN A 542 31.82 -20.66 50.71
N LYS A 543 31.91 -21.88 51.26
CA LYS A 543 31.09 -23.09 51.05
C LYS A 543 30.14 -23.28 52.26
N MET A 544 29.19 -24.22 52.10
CA MET A 544 28.52 -25.06 53.13
C MET A 544 27.17 -24.52 53.64
N GLY A 545 26.05 -25.25 53.83
CA GLY A 545 25.62 -26.65 53.67
C GLY A 545 24.14 -26.78 54.16
N ASP A 546 23.29 -27.57 53.46
CA ASP A 546 22.52 -28.74 53.97
C ASP A 546 21.04 -28.44 54.47
N PRO A 547 20.15 -29.42 54.78
CA PRO A 547 18.99 -29.77 53.93
C PRO A 547 17.64 -29.94 54.71
N SER A 548 16.48 -29.95 54.05
CA SER A 548 15.33 -30.83 54.40
C SER A 548 14.04 -30.45 53.66
N LEU A 549 13.50 -31.37 52.84
CA LEU A 549 12.04 -31.53 52.69
C LEU A 549 11.71 -32.94 52.18
N LEU A 550 11.15 -33.78 53.05
CA LEU A 550 10.57 -35.08 52.75
C LEU A 550 9.13 -35.08 53.25
N LEU A 551 8.15 -35.08 52.34
CA LEU A 551 6.84 -35.76 52.47
C LEU A 551 6.00 -35.51 51.21
N ALA A 552 6.31 -36.26 50.16
CA ALA A 552 5.38 -36.58 49.08
C ALA A 552 5.21 -38.10 49.10
N ILE A 553 3.98 -38.63 49.14
CA ILE A 553 3.53 -39.97 48.64
C ILE A 553 2.02 -40.17 48.96
N ALA A 554 1.14 -39.20 48.70
CA ALA A 554 -0.31 -39.48 48.76
C ALA A 554 -1.17 -38.84 47.67
N VAL A 555 -0.64 -37.83 46.96
CA VAL A 555 -1.44 -37.05 45.99
C VAL A 555 -1.30 -37.54 44.54
N ILE A 556 -0.29 -38.36 44.23
CA ILE A 556 0.01 -38.76 42.85
C ILE A 556 -0.91 -39.90 42.36
N GLY A 557 -1.44 -40.74 43.25
CA GLY A 557 -2.29 -41.88 42.86
C GLY A 557 -3.68 -41.48 42.36
N VAL A 558 -4.27 -40.42 42.93
CA VAL A 558 -5.64 -39.98 42.60
C VAL A 558 -5.67 -39.15 41.32
N THR A 559 -4.62 -38.38 41.04
CA THR A 559 -4.51 -37.57 39.81
C THR A 559 -4.32 -38.43 38.56
N VAL A 560 -3.55 -39.52 38.64
CA VAL A 560 -3.33 -40.42 37.49
C VAL A 560 -4.61 -41.18 37.12
N LEU A 561 -5.45 -41.56 38.10
CA LEU A 561 -6.71 -42.25 37.84
C LEU A 561 -7.79 -41.31 37.27
N VAL A 562 -7.82 -40.05 37.72
CA VAL A 562 -8.73 -39.02 37.16
C VAL A 562 -8.31 -38.62 35.74
N LEU A 563 -7.01 -38.58 35.44
CA LEU A 563 -6.50 -38.33 34.09
C LEU A 563 -6.73 -39.52 33.14
N ALA A 564 -6.66 -40.76 33.65
CA ALA A 564 -6.97 -41.95 32.86
C ALA A 564 -8.48 -42.04 32.51
N LEU A 565 -9.36 -41.64 33.43
CA LEU A 565 -10.81 -41.65 33.19
C LEU A 565 -11.31 -40.46 32.35
N LYS A 566 -10.56 -39.35 32.26
CA LYS A 566 -10.90 -38.23 31.38
C LYS A 566 -10.54 -38.46 29.90
N ASN A 567 -9.84 -39.55 29.57
CA ASN A 567 -9.35 -39.81 28.21
C ASN A 567 -10.28 -40.69 27.35
N MET A 568 -11.51 -40.95 27.81
CA MET A 568 -12.53 -41.73 27.07
C MET A 568 -13.64 -40.88 26.45
N ASN A 569 -13.36 -39.63 26.05
CA ASN A 569 -14.31 -38.86 25.24
C ASN A 569 -13.64 -37.83 24.30
N SER A 570 -12.54 -38.22 23.67
CA SER A 570 -11.95 -37.39 22.60
C SER A 570 -12.82 -37.52 21.34
N LYS A 571 -13.59 -36.48 21.00
CA LYS A 571 -14.21 -36.36 19.67
C LYS A 571 -13.08 -36.53 18.63
N LYS A 572 -13.14 -37.59 17.80
CA LYS A 572 -12.19 -37.79 16.70
C LYS A 572 -12.11 -36.48 15.89
N LYS A 573 -10.92 -35.86 15.85
CA LYS A 573 -10.66 -34.64 15.08
C LYS A 573 -10.97 -34.93 13.61
N ALA A 574 -11.80 -34.11 12.97
CA ALA A 574 -12.20 -34.31 11.58
C ALA A 574 -10.96 -34.27 10.65
N LEU A 575 -10.96 -35.11 9.62
CA LEU A 575 -9.90 -35.10 8.61
C LEU A 575 -10.09 -33.86 7.72
N VAL A 576 -9.05 -33.06 7.55
CA VAL A 576 -9.12 -31.79 6.82
C VAL A 576 -8.42 -31.92 5.47
N THR A 577 -9.10 -31.49 4.41
CA THR A 577 -8.57 -31.53 3.03
C THR A 577 -7.54 -30.43 2.80
N LEU A 578 -7.92 -29.17 3.03
CA LEU A 578 -7.07 -28.00 2.81
C LEU A 578 -6.13 -27.76 4.01
N GLN A 579 -5.05 -28.54 4.09
CA GLN A 579 -4.07 -28.46 5.19
C GLN A 579 -3.06 -27.34 4.99
N ASP A 580 -2.66 -27.09 3.74
CA ASP A 580 -1.72 -26.05 3.34
C ASP A 580 -2.36 -25.13 2.29
N PRO A 581 -2.43 -23.80 2.54
CA PRO A 581 -3.03 -22.85 1.62
C PRO A 581 -2.39 -22.78 0.23
N GLU A 582 -1.15 -23.22 0.05
CA GLU A 582 -0.47 -23.21 -1.24
C GLU A 582 -0.54 -24.54 -2.00
N THR A 583 -0.87 -25.63 -1.29
CA THR A 583 -1.00 -26.96 -1.88
C THR A 583 -2.23 -27.04 -2.80
N LYS A 584 -2.09 -27.76 -3.93
CA LYS A 584 -3.15 -27.97 -4.92
C LYS A 584 -3.75 -29.36 -4.75
N TYR A 585 -5.05 -29.40 -4.45
CA TYR A 585 -5.78 -30.63 -4.18
C TYR A 585 -6.68 -30.97 -5.38
N PRO A 586 -6.42 -32.07 -6.11
CA PRO A 586 -7.31 -32.51 -7.19
C PRO A 586 -8.58 -33.14 -6.59
N LEU A 587 -9.73 -32.52 -6.82
CA LEU A 587 -11.01 -33.03 -6.33
C LEU A 587 -11.90 -33.46 -7.52
N PRO A 588 -12.47 -34.68 -7.50
CA PRO A 588 -13.34 -35.16 -8.57
C PRO A 588 -14.72 -34.54 -8.49
N LEU A 589 -15.28 -34.15 -9.63
CA LEU A 589 -16.69 -33.79 -9.77
C LEU A 589 -17.54 -35.07 -9.59
N ILE A 590 -18.34 -35.14 -8.55
CA ILE A 590 -19.18 -36.31 -8.25
C ILE A 590 -20.66 -36.08 -8.55
N GLU A 591 -21.10 -34.83 -8.60
CA GLU A 591 -22.49 -34.46 -8.93
C GLU A 591 -22.51 -33.10 -9.63
N LYS A 592 -23.39 -32.94 -10.62
CA LYS A 592 -23.67 -31.66 -11.28
C LYS A 592 -25.18 -31.52 -11.42
N GLU A 593 -25.74 -30.52 -10.75
CA GLU A 593 -27.17 -30.21 -10.76
C GLU A 593 -27.42 -28.89 -11.49
N GLU A 594 -28.42 -28.86 -12.37
CA GLU A 594 -28.91 -27.65 -13.01
C GLU A 594 -29.95 -26.95 -12.12
N ILE A 595 -29.63 -25.75 -11.65
CA ILE A 595 -30.54 -24.94 -10.81
C ILE A 595 -31.41 -24.04 -11.69
N THR A 596 -30.79 -23.33 -12.63
CA THR A 596 -31.46 -22.47 -13.61
C THR A 596 -30.80 -22.65 -14.98
N HIS A 597 -31.36 -22.03 -16.02
CA HIS A 597 -30.83 -22.09 -17.39
C HIS A 597 -29.34 -21.73 -17.54
N ASN A 598 -28.79 -20.96 -16.59
CA ASN A 598 -27.39 -20.53 -16.58
C ASN A 598 -26.71 -20.74 -15.24
N THR A 599 -27.23 -21.59 -14.35
CA THR A 599 -26.64 -21.83 -13.03
C THR A 599 -26.57 -23.31 -12.73
N ARG A 600 -25.44 -23.73 -12.15
CA ARG A 600 -25.18 -25.10 -11.74
C ARG A 600 -24.74 -25.17 -10.28
N ARG A 601 -25.06 -26.26 -9.61
CA ARG A 601 -24.37 -26.74 -8.41
C ARG A 601 -23.39 -27.82 -8.83
N PHE A 602 -22.12 -27.61 -8.55
CA PHE A 602 -21.06 -28.59 -8.74
C PHE A 602 -20.66 -29.15 -7.38
N ARG A 603 -20.81 -30.46 -7.20
CA ARG A 603 -20.36 -31.17 -6.01
C ARG A 603 -19.06 -31.89 -6.29
N PHE A 604 -18.02 -31.58 -5.52
CA PHE A 604 -16.74 -32.26 -5.62
C PHE A 604 -16.54 -33.17 -4.41
N GLY A 605 -16.06 -34.39 -4.65
CA GLY A 605 -15.76 -35.35 -3.60
C GLY A 605 -14.48 -34.96 -2.85
N LEU A 606 -14.49 -35.08 -1.53
CA LEU A 606 -13.30 -34.95 -0.70
C LEU A 606 -12.53 -36.29 -0.63
N PRO A 607 -11.29 -36.32 -0.14
CA PRO A 607 -10.45 -37.53 -0.14
C PRO A 607 -11.07 -38.74 0.57
N SER A 608 -11.98 -38.54 1.52
CA SER A 608 -12.82 -39.60 2.08
C SER A 608 -14.16 -39.06 2.58
N PRO A 609 -15.17 -39.92 2.83
CA PRO A 609 -16.44 -39.51 3.42
C PRO A 609 -16.33 -38.85 4.80
N ASP A 610 -15.21 -39.05 5.50
CA ASP A 610 -14.94 -38.46 6.81
C ASP A 610 -14.23 -37.10 6.73
N HIS A 611 -13.76 -36.71 5.54
CA HIS A 611 -13.10 -35.42 5.33
C HIS A 611 -14.09 -34.26 5.36
N VAL A 612 -13.61 -33.13 5.84
CA VAL A 612 -14.19 -31.80 5.64
C VAL A 612 -13.25 -30.99 4.76
N LEU A 613 -13.73 -29.88 4.20
CA LEU A 613 -12.90 -29.07 3.31
C LEU A 613 -11.76 -28.39 4.10
N GLY A 614 -12.05 -27.88 5.30
CA GLY A 614 -11.11 -27.06 6.09
C GLY A 614 -11.15 -25.60 5.69
N LEU A 615 -12.33 -25.06 5.37
CA LEU A 615 -12.48 -23.69 4.92
C LEU A 615 -13.10 -22.83 6.04
N PRO A 616 -12.33 -21.92 6.67
CA PRO A 616 -12.88 -21.01 7.65
C PRO A 616 -14.01 -20.16 7.04
N VAL A 617 -15.08 -19.96 7.80
CA VAL A 617 -16.24 -19.20 7.34
C VAL A 617 -15.84 -17.75 7.05
N GLY A 618 -16.17 -17.27 5.86
CA GLY A 618 -15.74 -15.99 5.31
C GLY A 618 -14.60 -16.09 4.28
N ASN A 619 -13.97 -17.26 4.14
CA ASN A 619 -12.92 -17.51 3.16
C ASN A 619 -13.45 -18.21 1.91
N TYR A 620 -12.58 -18.28 0.89
CA TYR A 620 -12.84 -18.88 -0.41
C TYR A 620 -11.69 -19.78 -0.85
N VAL A 621 -11.89 -20.50 -1.95
CA VAL A 621 -10.88 -21.33 -2.60
C VAL A 621 -10.60 -20.83 -4.02
N HIS A 622 -9.43 -21.13 -4.55
CA HIS A 622 -9.13 -20.99 -5.97
C HIS A 622 -9.33 -22.31 -6.68
N LEU A 623 -10.06 -22.27 -7.79
CA LEU A 623 -10.05 -23.34 -8.79
C LEU A 623 -8.99 -23.04 -9.84
N LEU A 624 -8.20 -24.05 -10.18
CA LEU A 624 -7.16 -23.99 -11.19
C LEU A 624 -7.42 -25.05 -12.24
N ALA A 625 -7.48 -24.63 -13.51
CA ALA A 625 -7.59 -25.52 -14.65
C ALA A 625 -6.75 -24.98 -15.81
N THR A 626 -6.20 -25.88 -16.62
CA THR A 626 -5.59 -25.51 -17.90
C THR A 626 -6.67 -25.55 -18.96
N ILE A 627 -7.02 -24.39 -19.51
CA ILE A 627 -8.06 -24.20 -20.52
C ILE A 627 -7.41 -23.54 -21.73
N ASP A 628 -7.44 -24.19 -22.89
CA ASP A 628 -6.77 -23.74 -24.12
C ASP A 628 -5.29 -23.39 -23.87
N ASP A 629 -4.55 -24.32 -23.25
CA ASP A 629 -3.13 -24.19 -22.84
C ASP A 629 -2.82 -23.03 -21.87
N ASN A 630 -3.86 -22.44 -21.29
CA ASN A 630 -3.74 -21.37 -20.31
C ASN A 630 -4.19 -21.84 -18.93
N LEU A 631 -3.30 -21.68 -17.94
CA LEU A 631 -3.69 -21.78 -16.53
C LEU A 631 -4.68 -20.65 -16.21
N VAL A 632 -5.93 -21.02 -15.93
CA VAL A 632 -6.99 -20.14 -15.48
C VAL A 632 -7.21 -20.39 -14.00
N VAL A 633 -7.05 -19.33 -13.19
CA VAL A 633 -7.28 -19.37 -11.75
C VAL A 633 -8.47 -18.48 -11.42
N ARG A 634 -9.45 -19.00 -10.68
CA ARG A 634 -10.65 -18.24 -10.28
C ARG A 634 -11.02 -18.54 -8.84
N ALA A 635 -11.39 -17.48 -8.11
CA ALA A 635 -11.89 -17.59 -6.74
C ALA A 635 -13.36 -18.01 -6.74
N TYR A 636 -13.70 -18.97 -5.88
CA TYR A 636 -15.06 -19.42 -5.62
C TYR A 636 -15.25 -19.62 -4.13
N THR A 637 -16.36 -19.14 -3.60
CA THR A 637 -16.76 -19.41 -2.22
C THR A 637 -17.70 -20.61 -2.20
N PRO A 638 -17.29 -21.74 -1.61
CA PRO A 638 -18.19 -22.86 -1.38
C PRO A 638 -19.38 -22.46 -0.54
N VAL A 639 -20.52 -23.07 -0.86
CA VAL A 639 -21.77 -22.87 -0.12
C VAL A 639 -21.91 -23.92 0.99
N THR A 640 -21.12 -25.00 0.95
CA THR A 640 -20.96 -25.95 2.04
C THR A 640 -20.01 -25.43 3.12
N SER A 641 -20.09 -26.04 4.29
CA SER A 641 -19.31 -25.74 5.49
C SER A 641 -18.54 -26.98 5.96
N ASP A 642 -17.71 -26.84 6.98
CA ASP A 642 -17.03 -27.99 7.59
C ASP A 642 -17.97 -28.89 8.42
N ASP A 643 -19.27 -28.58 8.50
CA ASP A 643 -20.30 -29.51 8.98
C ASP A 643 -20.67 -30.56 7.91
N ASP A 644 -20.42 -30.23 6.63
CA ASP A 644 -20.70 -31.09 5.49
C ASP A 644 -19.49 -32.00 5.24
N ARG A 645 -19.72 -33.33 5.30
CA ARG A 645 -18.66 -34.33 5.22
C ARG A 645 -18.62 -35.01 3.86
N GLY A 646 -17.41 -35.25 3.36
CA GLY A 646 -17.16 -36.02 2.14
C GLY A 646 -17.33 -35.26 0.83
N PHE A 647 -17.84 -34.02 0.85
CA PHE A 647 -18.03 -33.24 -0.37
C PHE A 647 -17.93 -31.72 -0.14
N VAL A 648 -17.77 -30.97 -1.24
CA VAL A 648 -17.87 -29.51 -1.28
C VAL A 648 -18.75 -29.09 -2.45
N ASP A 649 -19.70 -28.18 -2.22
CA ASP A 649 -20.58 -27.65 -3.26
C ASP A 649 -20.18 -26.22 -3.66
N LEU A 650 -20.11 -25.99 -4.97
CA LEU A 650 -19.96 -24.66 -5.60
C LEU A 650 -21.22 -24.34 -6.42
N ILE A 651 -21.80 -23.17 -6.19
CA ILE A 651 -22.89 -22.64 -7.02
C ILE A 651 -22.32 -21.61 -7.98
N ILE A 652 -22.40 -21.90 -9.27
CA ILE A 652 -21.69 -21.14 -10.31
C ILE A 652 -22.65 -20.77 -11.44
N LYS A 653 -22.67 -19.48 -11.79
CA LYS A 653 -23.34 -18.99 -12.99
C LYS A 653 -22.46 -19.26 -14.21
N ILE A 654 -23.02 -19.95 -15.19
CA ILE A 654 -22.38 -20.30 -16.45
C ILE A 654 -22.56 -19.16 -17.45
N TYR A 655 -21.43 -18.57 -17.85
CA TYR A 655 -21.40 -17.58 -18.92
C TYR A 655 -21.19 -18.30 -20.25
N PHE A 656 -22.28 -18.65 -20.93
CA PHE A 656 -22.21 -19.33 -22.24
C PHE A 656 -21.71 -18.39 -23.35
N LYS A 657 -20.95 -18.96 -24.29
CA LYS A 657 -20.60 -18.30 -25.56
C LYS A 657 -21.86 -17.92 -26.35
N ASN A 658 -21.76 -16.85 -27.14
CA ASN A 658 -22.78 -16.32 -28.03
C ASN A 658 -24.09 -15.85 -27.37
N VAL A 659 -24.15 -15.73 -26.04
CA VAL A 659 -25.33 -15.22 -25.33
C VAL A 659 -25.24 -13.71 -25.10
N HIS A 660 -24.10 -13.24 -24.58
CA HIS A 660 -23.94 -11.82 -24.26
C HIS A 660 -23.26 -11.10 -25.42
N PRO A 661 -23.88 -10.05 -26.03
CA PRO A 661 -23.36 -9.42 -27.24
C PRO A 661 -21.98 -8.77 -27.07
N ARG A 662 -21.61 -8.42 -25.82
CA ARG A 662 -20.29 -7.84 -25.48
C ARG A 662 -19.27 -8.88 -25.00
N HIS A 663 -19.69 -10.12 -24.76
CA HIS A 663 -18.84 -11.23 -24.32
C HIS A 663 -19.18 -12.50 -25.11
N PRO A 664 -18.95 -12.51 -26.44
CA PRO A 664 -19.34 -13.63 -27.30
C PRO A 664 -18.59 -14.91 -26.95
N GLU A 665 -17.40 -14.84 -26.37
CA GLU A 665 -16.63 -16.02 -25.94
C GLU A 665 -17.14 -16.67 -24.65
N GLY A 666 -18.02 -15.99 -23.90
CA GLY A 666 -18.48 -16.46 -22.59
C GLY A 666 -17.37 -16.49 -21.52
N GLY A 667 -17.59 -17.24 -20.45
CA GLY A 667 -16.66 -17.38 -19.33
C GLY A 667 -15.80 -18.63 -19.46
N LYS A 668 -14.47 -18.46 -19.45
CA LYS A 668 -13.51 -19.58 -19.62
C LYS A 668 -13.70 -20.68 -18.57
N MET A 669 -13.49 -20.36 -17.29
CA MET A 669 -13.60 -21.33 -16.20
C MET A 669 -15.03 -21.89 -16.07
N THR A 670 -16.05 -21.06 -16.22
CA THR A 670 -17.44 -21.50 -16.05
C THR A 670 -17.89 -22.44 -17.16
N GLN A 671 -17.47 -22.21 -18.41
CA GLN A 671 -17.74 -23.15 -19.50
C GLN A 671 -16.89 -24.42 -19.39
N TYR A 672 -15.66 -24.32 -18.90
CA TYR A 672 -14.84 -25.50 -18.60
C TYR A 672 -15.53 -26.40 -17.56
N LEU A 673 -15.98 -25.82 -16.44
CA LEU A 673 -16.75 -26.53 -15.42
C LEU A 673 -18.04 -27.12 -15.97
N GLU A 674 -18.79 -26.38 -16.79
CA GLU A 674 -20.00 -26.91 -17.43
C GLU A 674 -19.71 -28.12 -18.32
N ASN A 675 -18.56 -28.14 -18.99
CA ASN A 675 -18.12 -29.23 -19.85
C ASN A 675 -17.46 -30.40 -19.10
N MET A 676 -17.17 -30.27 -17.80
CA MET A 676 -16.66 -31.39 -16.99
C MET A 676 -17.70 -32.50 -16.91
N LYS A 677 -17.19 -33.74 -17.02
CA LYS A 677 -17.93 -34.98 -16.81
C LYS A 677 -17.80 -35.40 -15.35
N ILE A 678 -18.80 -36.14 -14.86
CA ILE A 678 -18.71 -36.78 -13.55
C ILE A 678 -17.47 -37.71 -13.56
N GLY A 679 -16.62 -37.56 -12.55
CA GLY A 679 -15.32 -38.22 -12.42
C GLY A 679 -14.13 -37.33 -12.79
N ASP A 680 -14.31 -36.28 -13.60
CA ASP A 680 -13.23 -35.35 -13.94
C ASP A 680 -12.75 -34.60 -12.69
N THR A 681 -11.45 -34.32 -12.61
CA THR A 681 -10.86 -33.62 -11.45
C THR A 681 -10.51 -32.18 -11.79
N ILE A 682 -10.63 -31.30 -10.79
CA ILE A 682 -10.13 -29.93 -10.85
C ILE A 682 -9.31 -29.61 -9.60
N LEU A 683 -8.31 -28.74 -9.74
CA LEU A 683 -7.42 -28.39 -8.64
C LEU A 683 -8.03 -27.29 -7.77
N PHE A 684 -8.17 -27.59 -6.48
CA PHE A 684 -8.52 -26.66 -5.41
C PHE A 684 -7.26 -26.16 -4.71
N ARG A 685 -7.19 -24.87 -4.41
CA ARG A 685 -6.14 -24.26 -3.56
C ARG A 685 -6.75 -23.28 -2.57
N GLY A 686 -6.39 -23.40 -1.30
CA GLY A 686 -6.89 -22.55 -0.21
C GLY A 686 -6.68 -23.24 1.14
N PRO A 687 -7.22 -22.68 2.24
CA PRO A 687 -8.15 -21.55 2.29
C PRO A 687 -7.49 -20.19 2.05
N VAL A 688 -8.20 -19.26 1.39
CA VAL A 688 -7.76 -17.86 1.20
C VAL A 688 -8.87 -16.91 1.64
N GLY A 689 -8.51 -15.86 2.37
CA GLY A 689 -9.43 -14.75 2.61
C GLY A 689 -8.97 -13.85 3.75
N ARG A 690 -9.71 -12.75 3.92
CA ARG A 690 -9.42 -11.70 4.89
C ARG A 690 -10.48 -11.61 5.99
N LEU A 691 -11.64 -12.23 5.81
CA LEU A 691 -12.76 -12.21 6.75
C LEU A 691 -12.90 -13.60 7.37
N PHE A 692 -12.98 -13.63 8.69
CA PHE A 692 -13.12 -14.83 9.50
C PHE A 692 -14.33 -14.66 10.40
N TYR A 693 -15.27 -15.59 10.37
CA TYR A 693 -16.38 -15.61 11.33
C TYR A 693 -16.07 -16.66 12.41
N TYR A 694 -15.75 -16.20 13.62
CA TYR A 694 -15.32 -17.08 14.72
C TYR A 694 -16.48 -17.60 15.58
N GLY A 695 -17.66 -16.99 15.46
CA GLY A 695 -18.84 -17.31 16.27
C GLY A 695 -19.74 -16.09 16.43
N PRO A 696 -20.76 -16.15 17.31
CA PRO A 696 -21.83 -15.16 17.39
C PRO A 696 -21.35 -13.71 17.40
N GLY A 697 -21.51 -13.03 16.26
CA GLY A 697 -21.14 -11.65 16.02
C GLY A 697 -19.64 -11.36 16.05
N ASN A 698 -18.78 -12.35 16.25
CA ASN A 698 -17.34 -12.19 16.40
C ASN A 698 -16.63 -12.46 15.06
N LEU A 699 -16.25 -11.38 14.38
CA LEU A 699 -15.53 -11.43 13.12
C LEU A 699 -14.05 -11.06 13.31
N GLY A 700 -13.17 -11.61 12.48
CA GLY A 700 -11.80 -11.16 12.29
C GLY A 700 -11.63 -10.61 10.88
N ILE A 701 -11.11 -9.40 10.74
CA ILE A 701 -10.82 -8.80 9.43
C ILE A 701 -9.32 -8.50 9.35
N ARG A 702 -8.62 -9.07 8.38
CA ARG A 702 -7.22 -8.71 8.12
C ARG A 702 -7.16 -7.42 7.28
N PRO A 703 -6.42 -6.39 7.69
CA PRO A 703 -6.19 -5.18 6.88
C PRO A 703 -5.47 -5.46 5.57
N ASP A 704 -4.58 -6.46 5.55
CA ASP A 704 -3.84 -6.97 4.40
C ASP A 704 -3.54 -8.48 4.57
N LYS A 705 -2.87 -9.11 3.62
CA LYS A 705 -2.65 -10.57 3.65
C LYS A 705 -1.69 -11.04 4.76
N THR A 706 -0.82 -10.16 5.24
CA THR A 706 0.26 -10.45 6.20
C THR A 706 -0.09 -10.04 7.63
N SER A 707 -1.03 -9.10 7.80
CA SER A 707 -1.50 -8.65 9.10
C SER A 707 -2.36 -9.68 9.83
N LYS A 708 -2.29 -9.67 11.17
CA LYS A 708 -3.19 -10.45 12.03
C LYS A 708 -4.65 -9.95 11.87
N PRO A 709 -5.68 -10.82 11.98
CA PRO A 709 -7.07 -10.38 11.92
C PRO A 709 -7.42 -9.45 13.09
N GLU A 710 -7.92 -8.26 12.78
CA GLU A 710 -8.51 -7.35 13.75
C GLU A 710 -9.88 -7.87 14.16
N LYS A 711 -10.12 -8.03 15.47
CA LYS A 711 -11.40 -8.50 15.99
C LYS A 711 -12.45 -7.40 15.86
N LYS A 712 -13.60 -7.75 15.30
CA LYS A 712 -14.75 -6.89 15.13
C LYS A 712 -16.00 -7.59 15.64
N LEU A 713 -16.64 -6.97 16.62
CA LEU A 713 -17.92 -7.42 17.13
C LEU A 713 -19.04 -6.72 16.37
N ALA A 714 -19.84 -7.48 15.61
CA ALA A 714 -20.99 -6.97 14.90
C ALA A 714 -22.25 -7.74 15.34
N THR A 715 -23.24 -7.00 15.86
CA THR A 715 -24.54 -7.58 16.22
C THR A 715 -25.48 -7.65 15.03
N HIS A 716 -25.21 -6.85 14.00
CA HIS A 716 -26.01 -6.78 12.78
C HIS A 716 -25.10 -6.65 11.56
N LEU A 717 -25.16 -7.64 10.66
CA LEU A 717 -24.48 -7.65 9.38
C LEU A 717 -25.41 -7.12 8.28
N GLY A 718 -25.02 -6.04 7.61
CA GLY A 718 -25.63 -5.67 6.35
C GLY A 718 -24.89 -6.32 5.19
N MET A 719 -25.59 -6.80 4.17
CA MET A 719 -25.00 -7.48 3.03
C MET A 719 -25.53 -6.87 1.73
N ILE A 720 -24.64 -6.53 0.81
CA ILE A 720 -24.99 -6.10 -0.56
C ILE A 720 -24.34 -7.08 -1.52
N ALA A 721 -25.17 -7.87 -2.19
CA ALA A 721 -24.72 -8.88 -3.15
C ALA A 721 -25.18 -8.56 -4.58
N GLY A 722 -24.37 -8.93 -5.58
CA GLY A 722 -24.76 -8.88 -7.00
C GLY A 722 -24.43 -10.16 -7.75
N GLY A 723 -25.42 -10.78 -8.39
CA GLY A 723 -25.24 -12.03 -9.14
C GLY A 723 -24.52 -13.11 -8.31
N THR A 724 -23.38 -13.61 -8.81
CA THR A 724 -22.56 -14.62 -8.12
C THR A 724 -21.93 -14.16 -6.81
N GLY A 725 -21.94 -12.85 -6.51
CA GLY A 725 -21.49 -12.31 -5.23
C GLY A 725 -22.36 -12.72 -4.03
N ILE A 726 -23.43 -13.50 -4.26
CA ILE A 726 -24.24 -14.08 -3.18
C ILE A 726 -23.52 -15.20 -2.42
N THR A 727 -22.57 -15.92 -3.02
CA THR A 727 -22.02 -17.14 -2.39
C THR A 727 -21.23 -16.88 -1.09
N PRO A 728 -20.42 -15.80 -0.95
CA PRO A 728 -19.83 -15.47 0.34
C PRO A 728 -20.87 -15.08 1.39
N MET A 729 -21.95 -14.41 0.97
CA MET A 729 -23.04 -14.02 1.85
C MET A 729 -23.82 -15.24 2.34
N LEU A 730 -24.14 -16.16 1.41
CA LEU A 730 -24.86 -17.40 1.72
C LEU A 730 -24.08 -18.30 2.69
N GLN A 731 -22.74 -18.35 2.55
CA GLN A 731 -21.88 -19.09 3.49
C GLN A 731 -22.06 -18.58 4.93
N LEU A 732 -22.05 -17.26 5.12
CA LEU A 732 -22.30 -16.64 6.43
C LEU A 732 -23.74 -16.84 6.90
N ILE A 733 -24.72 -16.60 6.02
CA ILE A 733 -26.15 -16.77 6.33
C ILE A 733 -26.41 -18.19 6.83
N ARG A 734 -25.97 -19.22 6.10
CA ARG A 734 -26.12 -20.62 6.51
C ARG A 734 -25.45 -20.91 7.85
N HIS A 735 -24.22 -20.44 8.04
CA HIS A 735 -23.48 -20.71 9.26
C HIS A 735 -24.16 -20.09 10.49
N ILE A 736 -24.63 -18.85 10.36
CA ILE A 736 -25.30 -18.11 11.44
C ILE A 736 -26.67 -18.73 11.76
N THR A 737 -27.51 -19.00 10.76
CA THR A 737 -28.87 -19.50 10.98
C THR A 737 -28.93 -20.97 11.41
N ARG A 738 -27.92 -21.79 11.06
CA ARG A 738 -27.80 -23.17 11.57
C ARG A 738 -27.48 -23.22 13.07
N ASN A 739 -26.88 -22.17 13.65
CA ASN A 739 -26.51 -22.14 15.05
C ASN A 739 -27.60 -21.43 15.89
N PRO A 740 -28.45 -22.15 16.65
CA PRO A 740 -29.54 -21.52 17.40
C PRO A 740 -29.06 -20.58 18.52
N SER A 741 -27.81 -20.72 18.96
CA SER A 741 -27.18 -19.84 19.95
C SER A 741 -26.63 -18.55 19.33
N ASP A 742 -26.46 -18.50 18.02
CA ASP A 742 -26.04 -17.29 17.31
C ASP A 742 -27.25 -16.38 17.07
N LYS A 743 -27.20 -15.16 17.62
CA LYS A 743 -28.27 -14.16 17.51
C LYS A 743 -27.90 -12.99 16.59
N THR A 744 -26.83 -13.12 15.82
CA THR A 744 -26.39 -12.09 14.87
C THR A 744 -27.48 -11.86 13.84
N ARG A 745 -27.96 -10.62 13.72
CA ARG A 745 -28.95 -10.24 12.71
C ARG A 745 -28.27 -10.00 11.37
N ILE A 746 -28.96 -10.31 10.28
CA ILE A 746 -28.46 -10.18 8.91
C ILE A 746 -29.51 -9.47 8.09
N SER A 747 -29.13 -8.46 7.32
CA SER A 747 -30.00 -7.86 6.29
C SER A 747 -29.31 -7.89 4.95
N LEU A 748 -29.96 -8.45 3.92
CA LEU A 748 -29.40 -8.64 2.58
C LEU A 748 -30.17 -7.82 1.55
N ILE A 749 -29.46 -6.98 0.80
CA ILE A 749 -29.91 -6.46 -0.50
C ILE A 749 -29.24 -7.28 -1.60
N PHE A 750 -30.04 -7.99 -2.40
CA PHE A 750 -29.53 -8.84 -3.47
C PHE A 750 -29.96 -8.33 -4.86
N ALA A 751 -28.99 -7.81 -5.61
CA ALA A 751 -29.17 -7.23 -6.93
C ALA A 751 -28.94 -8.25 -8.07
N ASN A 752 -29.89 -8.33 -9.01
CA ASN A 752 -29.79 -9.19 -10.20
C ASN A 752 -30.34 -8.47 -11.44
N GLN A 753 -30.10 -9.02 -12.64
CA GLN A 753 -30.61 -8.38 -13.86
C GLN A 753 -32.11 -8.63 -14.06
N THR A 754 -32.55 -9.88 -13.88
CA THR A 754 -33.94 -10.31 -14.03
C THR A 754 -34.34 -11.23 -12.87
N GLU A 755 -35.63 -11.54 -12.76
CA GLU A 755 -36.13 -12.43 -11.72
C GLU A 755 -35.58 -13.87 -11.83
N GLU A 756 -35.40 -14.35 -13.06
CA GLU A 756 -34.85 -15.69 -13.36
C GLU A 756 -33.36 -15.83 -13.04
N ASP A 757 -32.65 -14.71 -12.91
CA ASP A 757 -31.22 -14.66 -12.58
C ASP A 757 -30.96 -14.73 -11.06
N ILE A 758 -32.00 -14.70 -10.22
CA ILE A 758 -31.84 -14.73 -8.76
C ILE A 758 -31.36 -16.12 -8.32
N LEU A 759 -30.07 -16.19 -8.03
CA LEU A 759 -29.43 -17.40 -7.52
C LEU A 759 -29.97 -17.76 -6.14
N VAL A 760 -30.14 -19.06 -5.86
CA VAL A 760 -30.54 -19.61 -4.54
C VAL A 760 -31.79 -18.95 -3.92
N ARG A 761 -32.70 -18.43 -4.75
CA ARG A 761 -33.88 -17.68 -4.29
C ARG A 761 -34.74 -18.45 -3.28
N LYS A 762 -35.11 -19.69 -3.61
CA LYS A 762 -35.98 -20.53 -2.77
C LYS A 762 -35.40 -20.68 -1.37
N GLU A 763 -34.09 -20.96 -1.30
CA GLU A 763 -33.39 -21.10 -0.03
C GLU A 763 -33.35 -19.78 0.76
N LEU A 764 -33.04 -18.66 0.12
CA LEU A 764 -33.04 -17.35 0.80
C LEU A 764 -34.44 -17.01 1.35
N GLU A 765 -35.49 -17.26 0.58
CA GLU A 765 -36.88 -17.02 1.00
C GLU A 765 -37.30 -17.98 2.14
N GLU A 766 -36.90 -19.24 2.11
CA GLU A 766 -37.12 -20.21 3.20
C GLU A 766 -36.40 -19.79 4.49
N ILE A 767 -35.16 -19.32 4.40
CA ILE A 767 -34.41 -18.82 5.57
C ILE A 767 -35.09 -17.56 6.11
N ALA A 768 -35.50 -16.63 5.25
CA ALA A 768 -36.20 -15.41 5.66
C ALA A 768 -37.54 -15.73 6.34
N GLN A 769 -38.26 -16.76 5.88
CA GLN A 769 -39.51 -17.20 6.48
C GLN A 769 -39.31 -17.89 7.83
N THR A 770 -38.27 -18.72 7.97
CA THR A 770 -38.01 -19.50 9.18
C THR A 770 -37.25 -18.73 10.27
N HIS A 771 -36.51 -17.68 9.88
CA HIS A 771 -35.66 -16.87 10.77
C HIS A 771 -36.00 -15.37 10.68
N GLN A 772 -37.30 -15.02 10.71
CA GLN A 772 -37.79 -13.64 10.51
C GLN A 772 -37.18 -12.60 11.45
N ASP A 773 -36.87 -12.98 12.70
CA ASP A 773 -36.25 -12.05 13.67
C ASP A 773 -34.75 -11.82 13.40
N GLN A 774 -34.13 -12.67 12.59
CA GLN A 774 -32.69 -12.73 12.38
C GLN A 774 -32.25 -12.43 10.94
N PHE A 775 -33.07 -12.68 9.92
CA PHE A 775 -32.70 -12.51 8.51
C PHE A 775 -33.73 -11.68 7.73
N ASP A 776 -33.33 -10.46 7.36
CA ASP A 776 -34.08 -9.58 6.49
C ASP A 776 -33.59 -9.72 5.04
N LEU A 777 -34.50 -9.91 4.09
CA LEU A 777 -34.19 -10.15 2.69
C LEU A 777 -34.88 -9.15 1.77
N TRP A 778 -34.10 -8.50 0.92
CA TRP A 778 -34.58 -7.55 -0.08
C TRP A 778 -33.92 -7.76 -1.43
N TYR A 779 -34.69 -7.59 -2.50
CA TYR A 779 -34.20 -7.74 -3.87
C TYR A 779 -34.27 -6.43 -4.66
N THR A 780 -33.37 -6.28 -5.62
CA THR A 780 -33.52 -5.26 -6.67
C THR A 780 -33.17 -5.84 -8.03
N LEU A 781 -33.94 -5.49 -9.06
CA LEU A 781 -33.77 -5.99 -10.41
C LEU A 781 -33.58 -4.86 -11.42
N ASP A 782 -32.60 -5.00 -12.33
CA ASP A 782 -32.43 -4.05 -13.44
C ASP A 782 -33.65 -4.04 -14.36
N ARG A 783 -34.23 -5.22 -14.62
CA ARG A 783 -35.39 -5.44 -15.50
C ARG A 783 -36.41 -6.30 -14.76
N PRO A 784 -37.23 -5.72 -13.87
CA PRO A 784 -38.25 -6.47 -13.15
C PRO A 784 -39.42 -6.86 -14.06
N PRO A 785 -40.08 -8.01 -13.79
CA PRO A 785 -41.34 -8.35 -14.44
C PRO A 785 -42.51 -7.52 -13.89
N THR A 786 -43.64 -7.53 -14.61
CA THR A 786 -44.88 -6.88 -14.16
C THR A 786 -45.34 -7.46 -12.83
N GLY A 787 -45.62 -6.59 -11.84
CA GLY A 787 -46.04 -7.01 -10.50
C GLY A 787 -44.89 -7.34 -9.53
N TRP A 788 -43.64 -7.00 -9.89
CA TRP A 788 -42.51 -7.12 -8.98
C TRP A 788 -42.70 -6.29 -7.71
N LYS A 789 -42.62 -6.96 -6.55
CA LYS A 789 -42.94 -6.37 -5.24
C LYS A 789 -41.76 -5.72 -4.51
N TYR A 790 -40.54 -5.87 -5.03
CA TYR A 790 -39.33 -5.30 -4.44
C TYR A 790 -38.80 -4.12 -5.27
N SER A 791 -37.58 -3.69 -5.02
CA SER A 791 -36.96 -2.56 -5.73
C SER A 791 -36.62 -2.86 -7.19
N SER A 792 -36.46 -1.79 -7.97
CA SER A 792 -36.06 -1.82 -9.37
C SER A 792 -34.84 -0.92 -9.60
N GLY A 793 -33.95 -1.33 -10.49
CA GLY A 793 -32.70 -0.65 -10.84
C GLY A 793 -31.53 -0.98 -9.91
N PHE A 794 -30.46 -0.19 -10.03
CA PHE A 794 -29.26 -0.33 -9.21
C PHE A 794 -29.53 0.00 -7.73
N VAL A 795 -28.67 -0.51 -6.85
CA VAL A 795 -28.72 -0.24 -5.41
C VAL A 795 -28.58 1.28 -5.15
N THR A 796 -29.55 1.87 -4.46
CA THR A 796 -29.57 3.30 -4.12
C THR A 796 -29.34 3.55 -2.62
N ALA A 797 -29.06 4.81 -2.26
CA ALA A 797 -28.98 5.22 -0.87
C ALA A 797 -30.31 4.97 -0.11
N ASP A 798 -31.46 5.14 -0.76
CA ASP A 798 -32.74 4.91 -0.10
C ASP A 798 -32.94 3.42 0.21
N MET A 799 -32.58 2.53 -0.73
CA MET A 799 -32.61 1.08 -0.48
C MET A 799 -31.69 0.69 0.69
N ILE A 800 -30.47 1.23 0.74
CA ILE A 800 -29.53 0.96 1.84
C ILE A 800 -30.09 1.49 3.17
N LYS A 801 -30.66 2.69 3.17
CA LYS A 801 -31.22 3.30 4.38
C LYS A 801 -32.43 2.53 4.91
N GLU A 802 -33.26 1.98 4.03
CA GLU A 802 -34.49 1.27 4.39
C GLU A 802 -34.22 -0.19 4.77
N HIS A 803 -33.29 -0.86 4.10
CA HIS A 803 -33.13 -2.32 4.19
C HIS A 803 -31.81 -2.78 4.81
N LEU A 804 -30.88 -1.89 5.17
CA LEU A 804 -29.64 -2.24 5.89
C LEU A 804 -29.55 -1.56 7.26
N PRO A 805 -28.79 -2.15 8.21
CA PRO A 805 -28.61 -1.59 9.54
C PRO A 805 -27.91 -0.23 9.52
N PRO A 806 -28.38 0.78 10.26
CA PRO A 806 -27.76 2.11 10.26
C PRO A 806 -26.29 2.08 10.73
N PRO A 807 -25.49 3.10 10.37
CA PRO A 807 -24.09 3.17 10.76
C PRO A 807 -23.94 3.25 12.28
N ARG A 808 -23.35 2.21 12.88
CA ARG A 808 -23.07 2.07 14.32
C ARG A 808 -21.80 1.25 14.48
N LYS A 809 -21.13 1.35 15.64
CA LYS A 809 -19.92 0.55 15.94
C LYS A 809 -20.15 -0.96 15.86
N SER A 810 -21.37 -1.42 16.16
CA SER A 810 -21.77 -2.83 16.11
C SER A 810 -22.33 -3.27 14.75
N THR A 811 -22.22 -2.42 13.72
CA THR A 811 -22.66 -2.71 12.35
C THR A 811 -21.45 -3.01 11.48
N LEU A 812 -21.57 -4.04 10.64
CA LEU A 812 -20.61 -4.33 9.57
C LEU A 812 -21.36 -4.57 8.26
N ILE A 813 -20.95 -3.87 7.21
CA ILE A 813 -21.51 -4.01 5.86
C ILE A 813 -20.56 -4.84 5.01
N LEU A 814 -21.06 -5.93 4.46
CA LEU A 814 -20.35 -6.83 3.56
C LEU A 814 -20.83 -6.59 2.13
N VAL A 815 -19.88 -6.41 1.21
CA VAL A 815 -20.20 -6.13 -0.20
C VAL A 815 -19.49 -7.14 -1.09
N CYS A 816 -20.23 -7.80 -1.99
CA CYS A 816 -19.65 -8.64 -3.02
C CYS A 816 -20.50 -8.60 -4.29
N GLY A 817 -19.87 -8.33 -5.43
CA GLY A 817 -20.58 -8.24 -6.70
C GLY A 817 -19.67 -7.77 -7.81
N PRO A 818 -20.22 -7.51 -9.01
CA PRO A 818 -19.43 -6.97 -10.10
C PRO A 818 -18.90 -5.58 -9.74
N PRO A 819 -17.72 -5.17 -10.25
CA PRO A 819 -17.11 -3.88 -9.90
C PRO A 819 -18.04 -2.66 -10.00
N PRO A 820 -18.96 -2.53 -10.98
CA PRO A 820 -19.95 -1.45 -11.00
C PRO A 820 -20.84 -1.42 -9.76
N LEU A 821 -21.36 -2.56 -9.28
CA LEU A 821 -22.17 -2.60 -8.07
C LEU A 821 -21.39 -2.06 -6.88
N ILE A 822 -20.11 -2.45 -6.73
CA ILE A 822 -19.28 -2.05 -5.59
C ILE A 822 -18.94 -0.55 -5.68
N GLN A 823 -18.38 -0.13 -6.81
CA GLN A 823 -17.74 1.19 -6.96
C GLN A 823 -18.72 2.32 -7.25
N THR A 824 -19.83 2.04 -7.95
CA THR A 824 -20.77 3.10 -8.37
C THR A 824 -22.07 3.10 -7.57
N ALA A 825 -22.47 1.96 -7.00
CA ALA A 825 -23.74 1.85 -6.29
C ALA A 825 -23.57 1.66 -4.78
N ALA A 826 -22.76 0.71 -4.32
CA ALA A 826 -22.64 0.41 -2.90
C ALA A 826 -21.79 1.44 -2.14
N HIS A 827 -20.49 1.56 -2.46
CA HIS A 827 -19.56 2.40 -1.69
C HIS A 827 -19.97 3.88 -1.63
N PRO A 828 -20.34 4.55 -2.74
CA PRO A 828 -20.72 5.97 -2.69
C PRO A 828 -21.99 6.22 -1.87
N ASN A 829 -22.97 5.31 -1.96
CA ASN A 829 -24.23 5.47 -1.20
C ASN A 829 -24.03 5.14 0.29
N LEU A 830 -23.18 4.18 0.64
CA LEU A 830 -22.78 3.91 2.03
C LEU A 830 -22.04 5.13 2.62
N GLU A 831 -21.08 5.70 1.90
CA GLU A 831 -20.37 6.89 2.37
C GLU A 831 -21.33 8.08 2.57
N LYS A 832 -22.25 8.30 1.62
CA LYS A 832 -23.30 9.33 1.72
C LYS A 832 -24.20 9.16 2.95
N LEU A 833 -24.41 7.93 3.41
CA LEU A 833 -25.23 7.61 4.58
C LEU A 833 -24.43 7.58 5.90
N GLY A 834 -23.13 7.87 5.85
CA GLY A 834 -22.29 7.99 7.05
C GLY A 834 -21.65 6.68 7.54
N TYR A 835 -21.59 5.65 6.70
CA TYR A 835 -20.81 4.44 7.02
C TYR A 835 -19.32 4.74 6.82
N THR A 836 -18.51 4.48 7.84
CA THR A 836 -17.06 4.67 7.80
C THR A 836 -16.36 3.47 7.15
N LYS A 837 -15.11 3.64 6.71
CA LYS A 837 -14.36 2.58 6.02
C LYS A 837 -14.18 1.31 6.87
N ASP A 838 -14.02 1.45 8.18
CA ASP A 838 -13.91 0.30 9.08
C ASP A 838 -15.22 -0.49 9.14
N MET A 839 -16.38 0.12 8.88
CA MET A 839 -17.70 -0.53 8.86
C MET A 839 -17.98 -1.27 7.55
N ILE A 840 -17.08 -1.24 6.56
CA ILE A 840 -17.33 -1.82 5.23
C ILE A 840 -16.23 -2.83 4.91
N PHE A 841 -16.64 -4.05 4.58
CA PHE A 841 -15.77 -5.08 4.03
C PHE A 841 -16.22 -5.45 2.62
N THR A 842 -15.27 -5.51 1.68
CA THR A 842 -15.53 -5.93 0.30
C THR A 842 -14.72 -7.18 0.01
N TYR A 843 -15.41 -8.21 -0.50
CA TYR A 843 -14.83 -9.52 -0.82
C TYR A 843 -13.91 -9.50 -2.04
#